data_AF-A0A7X3CMV5-F1
#
_entry.id   AF-A0A7X3CMV5-F1
#
_cell.length_a   1.000
_cell.length_b   1.000
_cell.length_c   1.000
_cell.angle_alpha   90.00
_cell.angle_beta   90.00
_cell.angle_gamma   90.00
#
_symmetry.space_group_name_H-M   'P 1'
#
loop_
_entity.id
_entity.type
_entity.pdbx_description
1 polymer ?
#
loop_
_entity_poly.entity_id
_entity_poly.type
_entity_poly.pdbx_seq_one_letter_code
_entity_poly.pdbx_strand_id
1 'polypeptide(L)'
;MKVYSGYSRDGHPVPAEGVPWYAGWSGTKIQDFKLIFEPWTDKEVYKKYGIKKNHFDAYRSATNPFLPDGTFEEAILTGLNLEYAGEKYEKFMYNNQNSALADKVVYDENAKPKNGRWIDYVHVLQPPTEISWGFGTVYIDSSIGITYLDIPIAPFNLMRDDISAQFEQLPVEAVPGETVRIGVKVNSTFIDSVNSKYEWAVTRVSDGRKITAADGLKFSGHGTRESGTVKLDRNQSRILYADFTMPDSEVRIQFNINKDGKSPEEADLSNNVLDSHPKAVKVVVPVGLGHDVLSKRERFPLNQGNPNTATLVLPRSDAWWTSNSTGALNVTNDTPTLFRAHQVLNNPRVNEPSETVTRSPIFLTTIKREDFGDDPLNRKWMKPDPSPNTPIQRIGTVSQAGSIQRNYSYNEITCWQNEKGNNECRTETKSGTASASFQDGLDKKAYQFYVYNGKKDIAKPSFQNKIDSNTPESLKKDLFWENESYTYNVIRWMYHLDEEGKPYQPDGVKVDAPDFGVAVPGQYPRVFTQQASANLAWKQEKSMAQEYATARDAAKDRKNNKSLYDKAVFPTDRDLQKYAYPIKSGYYFNPAGSYTFTVKTVTFKQSEADTADHRDLVHALINSFRYETNLIYINAKKEAVNIKNEGLARQGGGFKAVPGILKAEDPKGVNGAVLLEVKDRKSDPKRYTKVVEPIYYSQDQDESKTHVFWKKVLEGYSESSSAGSHAAYKYREFVKNGEPKMYKITETTEVTIQINPGNIPVYTHASMPNGKYYVRAWVDKAELSKLPHAYNKLPALQGVHVLDQIEVTVAGSMFDDLNN
;
A
#
# COMPACT_ATOMS: atom_id res chain seq x y z
N MET A 1 35.77 15.96 28.58
CA MET A 1 37.23 16.15 28.43
C MET A 1 37.86 15.29 29.52
N LYS A 2 38.78 14.38 29.21
CA LYS A 2 39.51 13.64 30.26
C LYS A 2 40.48 14.63 30.93
N VAL A 3 40.53 14.65 32.26
CA VAL A 3 41.42 15.55 33.02
C VAL A 3 42.83 14.95 32.96
N TYR A 4 43.82 15.74 32.56
CA TYR A 4 45.21 15.30 32.41
C TYR A 4 46.12 16.16 33.27
N SER A 5 46.88 15.53 34.17
CA SER A 5 47.89 16.17 35.02
C SER A 5 49.07 16.71 34.23
N GLY A 6 49.16 16.42 32.93
CA GLY A 6 50.07 17.06 31.99
C GLY A 6 50.56 16.12 30.91
N TYR A 7 51.66 16.48 30.26
CA TYR A 7 52.33 15.62 29.30
C TYR A 7 53.67 15.16 29.87
N SER A 8 54.02 13.89 29.68
CA SER A 8 55.39 13.44 29.95
C SER A 8 56.37 14.24 29.08
N ARG A 9 57.68 14.13 29.38
CA ARG A 9 58.74 14.72 28.55
C ARG A 9 58.62 14.37 27.06
N ASP A 10 57.96 13.26 26.75
CA ASP A 10 57.81 12.72 25.41
C ASP A 10 56.41 13.00 24.80
N GLY A 11 55.59 13.86 25.44
CA GLY A 11 54.32 14.33 24.91
C GLY A 11 53.12 13.41 25.17
N HIS A 12 53.22 12.43 26.07
CA HIS A 12 52.08 11.56 26.42
C HIS A 12 51.20 12.18 27.49
N PRO A 13 49.87 12.17 27.33
CA PRO A 13 48.97 12.68 28.35
C PRO A 13 49.02 11.80 29.60
N VAL A 14 49.36 12.38 30.73
CA VAL A 14 49.30 11.77 32.06
C VAL A 14 47.89 12.02 32.61
N PRO A 15 47.05 11.00 32.81
CA PRO A 15 45.70 11.19 33.34
C PRO A 15 45.74 11.73 34.77
N ALA A 16 44.81 12.63 35.11
CA ALA A 16 44.58 13.11 36.47
C ALA A 16 43.61 12.20 37.26
N GLU A 17 43.24 11.04 36.70
CA GLU A 17 42.47 10.03 37.43
C GLU A 17 43.26 9.59 38.67
N GLY A 18 42.80 10.04 39.84
CA GLY A 18 43.38 9.67 41.12
C GLY A 18 44.58 10.51 41.55
N VAL A 19 44.53 11.84 41.38
CA VAL A 19 45.33 12.75 42.25
C VAL A 19 45.05 12.30 43.70
N PRO A 20 46.05 11.74 44.41
CA PRO A 20 45.78 10.75 45.45
C PRO A 20 45.19 11.38 46.71
N TRP A 21 43.86 11.51 46.73
CA TRP A 21 43.10 11.66 47.96
C TRP A 21 42.60 10.29 48.43
N TYR A 22 43.49 9.51 49.04
CA TYR A 22 43.12 8.16 49.48
C TYR A 22 43.68 7.82 50.87
N ALA A 23 43.36 8.63 51.89
CA ALA A 23 43.20 8.25 53.31
C ALA A 23 43.08 9.49 54.23
N GLY A 24 42.17 9.44 55.22
CA GLY A 24 42.32 10.26 56.44
C GLY A 24 41.61 11.62 56.54
N TRP A 25 40.54 11.88 55.78
CA TRP A 25 39.77 13.13 55.94
C TRP A 25 39.02 13.18 57.28
N SER A 26 39.16 14.28 58.01
CA SER A 26 38.59 14.46 59.36
C SER A 26 37.25 15.22 59.39
N GLY A 27 36.65 15.51 58.23
CA GLY A 27 35.47 16.38 58.12
C GLY A 27 35.79 17.88 58.13
N THR A 28 37.07 18.24 58.23
CA THR A 28 37.55 19.63 58.15
C THR A 28 37.69 20.02 56.69
N LYS A 29 37.17 21.19 56.29
CA LYS A 29 37.29 21.66 54.90
C LYS A 29 38.77 21.92 54.55
N ILE A 30 39.12 21.76 53.28
CA ILE A 30 40.51 21.81 52.80
C ILE A 30 41.21 23.11 53.21
N GLN A 31 40.52 24.25 53.11
CA GLN A 31 41.04 25.57 53.52
C GLN A 31 41.23 25.73 55.05
N ASP A 32 40.55 24.91 55.85
CA ASP A 32 40.51 25.02 57.31
C ASP A 32 41.51 24.10 58.00
N PHE A 33 42.24 23.27 57.25
CA PHE A 33 43.33 22.47 57.79
C PHE A 33 44.43 23.36 58.39
N LYS A 34 45.16 22.81 59.37
CA LYS A 34 46.34 23.46 59.93
C LYS A 34 47.52 23.32 58.95
N LEU A 35 47.46 24.08 57.87
CA LEU A 35 48.47 24.07 56.81
C LEU A 35 49.79 24.68 57.32
N ILE A 36 50.90 24.05 56.94
CA ILE A 36 52.26 24.51 57.25
C ILE A 36 52.66 25.56 56.21
N PHE A 37 52.86 26.80 56.66
CA PHE A 37 53.29 27.92 55.83
C PHE A 37 54.71 27.73 55.32
N GLU A 38 54.94 28.00 54.03
CA GLU A 38 56.22 27.75 53.34
C GLU A 38 56.86 26.41 53.74
N PRO A 39 56.22 25.26 53.42
CA PRO A 39 56.60 23.96 53.97
C PRO A 39 58.05 23.56 53.64
N TRP A 40 58.61 24.11 52.56
CA TRP A 40 60.04 23.96 52.19
C TRP A 40 61.03 24.62 53.17
N THR A 41 60.57 25.46 54.09
CA THR A 41 61.39 26.06 55.16
C THR A 41 61.23 25.35 56.50
N ASP A 42 60.24 24.46 56.63
CA ASP A 42 59.96 23.75 57.87
C ASP A 42 60.92 22.55 58.06
N LYS A 43 61.61 22.52 59.20
CA LYS A 43 62.63 21.48 59.48
C LYS A 43 62.03 20.09 59.63
N GLU A 44 60.81 19.98 60.16
CA GLU A 44 60.15 18.69 60.39
C GLU A 44 59.54 18.16 59.09
N VAL A 45 59.01 19.03 58.23
CA VAL A 45 58.60 18.66 56.86
C VAL A 45 59.82 18.20 56.04
N TYR A 46 60.93 18.94 56.09
CA TYR A 46 62.17 18.56 55.39
C TYR A 46 62.70 17.19 55.85
N LYS A 47 62.78 16.94 57.16
CA LYS A 47 63.24 15.65 57.69
C LYS A 47 62.37 14.48 57.25
N LYS A 48 61.05 14.69 57.19
CA LYS A 48 60.08 13.63 56.90
C LYS A 48 59.90 13.35 55.42
N TYR A 49 59.85 14.39 54.59
CA TYR A 49 59.51 14.29 53.16
C TYR A 49 60.65 14.70 52.22
N GLY A 50 61.76 15.20 52.74
CA GLY A 50 62.94 15.56 51.95
C GLY A 50 62.76 16.78 51.04
N ILE A 51 61.67 17.54 51.18
CA ILE A 51 61.35 18.64 50.26
C ILE A 51 62.30 19.83 50.40
N LYS A 52 62.64 20.47 49.28
CA LYS A 52 63.46 21.68 49.26
C LYS A 52 62.77 22.72 48.38
N LYS A 53 62.99 23.98 48.70
CA LYS A 53 62.45 25.10 47.93
C LYS A 53 62.89 24.97 46.46
N ASN A 54 61.94 25.02 45.54
CA ASN A 54 62.17 24.97 44.10
C ASN A 54 61.84 26.31 43.43
N HIS A 55 62.05 26.39 42.11
CA HIS A 55 61.84 27.61 41.34
C HIS A 55 60.37 28.01 41.18
N PHE A 56 59.43 27.10 41.43
CA PHE A 56 57.99 27.29 41.27
C PHE A 56 57.29 27.72 42.57
N ASP A 57 57.82 27.33 43.74
CA ASP A 57 57.29 27.64 45.08
C ASP A 57 57.17 29.14 45.39
N ALA A 58 58.01 29.96 44.76
CA ALA A 58 58.00 31.41 44.89
C ALA A 58 58.04 32.09 43.52
N TYR A 59 57.54 31.42 42.48
CA TYR A 59 57.54 31.96 41.12
C TYR A 59 56.77 33.27 41.06
N ARG A 60 57.44 34.31 40.54
CA ARG A 60 56.86 35.63 40.29
C ARG A 60 57.19 36.07 38.88
N SER A 61 56.18 36.16 38.03
CA SER A 61 56.31 36.69 36.67
C SER A 61 55.18 37.67 36.38
N ALA A 62 55.39 38.94 36.73
CA ALA A 62 54.42 40.02 36.48
C ALA A 62 54.20 40.30 34.99
N THR A 63 55.02 39.72 34.10
CA THR A 63 54.88 39.80 32.64
C THR A 63 54.13 38.61 32.04
N ASN A 64 53.82 37.57 32.83
CA ASN A 64 52.99 36.46 32.35
C ASN A 64 51.51 36.91 32.39
N PRO A 65 50.84 37.05 31.23
CA PRO A 65 49.46 37.54 31.18
C PRO A 65 48.45 36.61 31.88
N PHE A 66 48.85 35.37 32.18
CA PHE A 66 48.03 34.38 32.88
C PHE A 66 48.25 34.37 34.40
N LEU A 67 49.15 35.21 34.94
CA LEU A 67 49.43 35.33 36.37
C LEU A 67 49.29 36.79 36.80
N PRO A 68 48.08 37.29 37.09
CA PRO A 68 47.85 38.73 37.29
C PRO A 68 48.52 39.32 38.55
N ASP A 69 48.81 38.51 39.57
CA ASP A 69 49.66 38.90 40.71
C ASP A 69 51.12 38.38 40.59
N GLY A 70 51.44 37.82 39.42
CA GLY A 70 52.70 37.16 39.10
C GLY A 70 52.85 35.75 39.66
N THR A 71 51.89 35.22 40.43
CA THR A 71 51.97 33.92 41.11
C THR A 71 50.91 32.92 40.63
N PHE A 72 51.06 31.64 40.96
CA PHE A 72 50.06 30.61 40.63
C PHE A 72 48.80 30.64 41.51
N GLU A 73 48.60 31.66 42.35
CA GLU A 73 47.48 31.75 43.29
C GLU A 73 46.12 31.56 42.60
N GLU A 74 45.87 32.27 41.50
CA GLU A 74 44.60 32.17 40.78
C GLU A 74 44.43 30.84 40.04
N ALA A 75 45.52 30.26 39.54
CA ALA A 75 45.49 28.95 38.91
C ALA A 75 45.19 27.84 39.94
N ILE A 76 45.73 27.97 41.16
CA ILE A 76 45.42 27.09 42.31
C ILE A 76 43.95 27.24 42.71
N LEU A 77 43.47 28.48 42.91
CA LEU A 77 42.07 28.74 43.24
C LEU A 77 41.11 28.20 42.17
N THR A 78 41.42 28.40 40.90
CA THR A 78 40.64 27.87 39.77
C THR A 78 40.62 26.34 39.80
N GLY A 79 41.76 25.70 40.05
CA GLY A 79 41.83 24.24 40.17
C GLY A 79 41.03 23.69 41.34
N LEU A 80 41.17 24.30 42.52
CA LEU A 80 40.41 23.93 43.72
C LEU A 80 38.90 24.12 43.54
N ASN A 81 38.48 25.20 42.86
CA ASN A 81 37.07 25.43 42.57
C ASN A 81 36.50 24.37 41.63
N LEU A 82 37.23 24.03 40.57
CA LEU A 82 36.78 23.04 39.58
C LEU A 82 36.71 21.62 40.15
N GLU A 83 37.67 21.25 41.00
CA GLU A 83 37.78 19.87 41.50
C GLU A 83 37.02 19.64 42.82
N TYR A 84 36.87 20.67 43.67
CA TYR A 84 36.41 20.47 45.05
C TYR A 84 35.29 21.40 45.55
N ALA A 85 35.00 22.53 44.89
CA ALA A 85 34.03 23.48 45.44
C ALA A 85 32.61 22.92 45.45
N GLY A 86 31.97 22.94 46.63
CA GLY A 86 30.61 22.41 46.80
C GLY A 86 30.51 20.89 46.72
N GLU A 87 31.61 20.19 46.43
CA GLU A 87 31.62 18.75 46.28
C GLU A 87 31.54 18.04 47.64
N LYS A 88 30.76 16.95 47.66
CA LYS A 88 30.57 16.12 48.85
C LYS A 88 31.69 15.10 48.99
N TYR A 89 32.05 14.78 50.23
CA TYR A 89 33.09 13.79 50.52
C TYR A 89 32.82 12.41 49.93
N GLU A 90 31.56 12.05 49.67
CA GLU A 90 31.17 10.80 49.01
C GLU A 90 31.95 10.51 47.71
N LYS A 91 32.33 11.55 46.95
CA LYS A 91 33.08 11.41 45.70
C LYS A 91 34.56 11.07 45.89
N PHE A 92 35.10 11.27 47.09
CA PHE A 92 36.52 11.14 47.42
C PHE A 92 36.79 10.06 48.48
N MET A 93 35.78 9.25 48.82
CA MET A 93 35.89 8.20 49.82
C MET A 93 36.74 7.02 49.33
N TYR A 94 37.81 6.70 50.06
CA TYR A 94 38.61 5.49 49.85
C TYR A 94 38.11 4.34 50.71
N ASN A 95 37.81 3.17 50.12
CA ASN A 95 37.41 1.95 50.84
C ASN A 95 36.34 2.17 51.93
N ASN A 96 35.39 3.08 51.67
CA ASN A 96 34.31 3.43 52.61
C ASN A 96 34.77 4.00 53.97
N GLN A 97 36.00 4.49 54.08
CA GLN A 97 36.51 5.13 55.30
C GLN A 97 35.72 6.42 55.59
N ASN A 98 35.41 6.67 56.87
CA ASN A 98 34.70 7.87 57.34
C ASN A 98 33.36 8.16 56.64
N SER A 99 32.62 7.12 56.24
CA SER A 99 31.33 7.22 55.53
C SER A 99 30.28 8.09 56.23
N ALA A 100 30.35 8.25 57.55
CA ALA A 100 29.50 9.16 58.31
C ALA A 100 29.66 10.65 57.91
N LEU A 101 30.71 11.00 57.17
CA LEU A 101 30.99 12.35 56.69
C LEU A 101 30.66 12.53 55.19
N ALA A 102 30.09 11.53 54.52
CA ALA A 102 29.87 11.52 53.07
C ALA A 102 29.16 12.78 52.53
N ASP A 103 28.17 13.30 53.25
CA ASP A 103 27.38 14.48 52.85
C ASP A 103 28.04 15.84 53.14
N LYS A 104 29.22 15.85 53.75
CA LYS A 104 29.91 17.10 54.09
C LYS A 104 30.66 17.65 52.88
N VAL A 105 30.51 18.95 52.65
CA VAL A 105 31.24 19.69 51.60
C VAL A 105 32.71 19.79 51.97
N VAL A 106 33.58 19.51 50.99
CA VAL A 106 35.03 19.36 51.23
C VAL A 106 35.80 20.67 51.10
N TYR A 107 35.30 21.61 50.31
CA TYR A 107 35.90 22.91 50.06
C TYR A 107 34.81 23.93 49.69
N ASP A 108 34.96 25.17 50.16
CA ASP A 108 34.06 26.27 49.80
C ASP A 108 34.64 27.03 48.61
N GLU A 109 33.78 27.44 47.68
CA GLU A 109 34.20 28.18 46.48
C GLU A 109 34.97 29.46 46.86
N ASN A 110 36.12 29.67 46.20
CA ASN A 110 37.03 30.80 46.43
C ASN A 110 37.62 30.91 47.85
N ALA A 111 37.53 29.86 48.66
CA ALA A 111 38.04 29.89 50.02
C ALA A 111 39.57 29.90 50.08
N LYS A 112 40.12 30.62 51.06
CA LYS A 112 41.56 30.77 51.28
C LYS A 112 41.98 30.17 52.62
N PRO A 113 43.23 29.73 52.78
CA PRO A 113 43.76 29.34 54.07
C PRO A 113 43.63 30.47 55.10
N LYS A 114 43.42 30.11 56.37
CA LYS A 114 43.15 31.06 57.45
C LYS A 114 44.16 32.22 57.59
N ASN A 115 45.43 31.98 57.24
CA ASN A 115 46.54 32.92 57.48
C ASN A 115 47.42 33.17 56.24
N GLY A 116 46.86 33.19 55.02
CA GLY A 116 47.65 33.50 53.82
C GLY A 116 46.94 33.18 52.50
N ARG A 117 47.71 33.17 51.42
CA ARG A 117 47.28 32.76 50.08
C ARG A 117 47.64 31.29 49.86
N TRP A 118 46.93 30.58 48.98
CA TRP A 118 47.23 29.17 48.70
C TRP A 118 48.68 28.94 48.26
N ILE A 119 49.22 29.81 47.42
CA ILE A 119 50.61 29.74 46.95
C ILE A 119 51.64 29.79 48.08
N ASP A 120 51.29 30.37 49.24
CA ASP A 120 52.20 30.44 50.39
C ASP A 120 52.28 29.09 51.16
N TYR A 121 51.38 28.14 50.87
CA TYR A 121 51.31 26.82 51.50
C TYR A 121 51.58 25.66 50.54
N VAL A 122 51.42 25.86 49.23
CA VAL A 122 51.53 24.82 48.20
C VAL A 122 52.99 24.72 47.73
N HIS A 123 53.62 23.57 47.98
CA HIS A 123 54.88 23.21 47.32
C HIS A 123 54.58 22.76 45.88
N VAL A 124 54.96 23.56 44.88
CA VAL A 124 54.59 23.31 43.49
C VAL A 124 55.50 22.24 42.91
N LEU A 125 54.96 21.03 42.69
CA LEU A 125 55.71 19.91 42.13
C LEU A 125 55.76 19.96 40.60
N GLN A 126 54.63 20.33 39.98
CA GLN A 126 54.53 20.53 38.56
C GLN A 126 53.77 21.83 38.26
N PRO A 127 54.38 22.82 37.59
CA PRO A 127 53.67 24.02 37.18
C PRO A 127 52.64 23.69 36.07
N PRO A 128 51.54 24.45 35.97
CA PRO A 128 50.63 24.32 34.85
C PRO A 128 51.28 24.79 33.53
N THR A 129 50.76 24.31 32.41
CA THR A 129 51.07 24.87 31.08
C THR A 129 49.84 25.57 30.50
N GLU A 130 49.90 26.01 29.24
CA GLU A 130 48.72 26.55 28.56
C GLU A 130 47.54 25.57 28.53
N ILE A 131 47.79 24.26 28.41
CA ILE A 131 46.76 23.23 28.22
C ILE A 131 46.83 22.08 29.23
N SER A 132 47.90 21.99 30.02
CA SER A 132 48.12 20.95 31.02
C SER A 132 47.91 21.47 32.43
N TRP A 133 47.23 20.67 33.25
CA TRP A 133 47.18 20.91 34.68
C TRP A 133 48.59 20.88 35.28
N GLY A 134 48.78 21.70 36.31
CA GLY A 134 49.84 21.54 37.28
C GLY A 134 49.29 20.92 38.56
N PHE A 135 50.17 20.61 39.49
CA PHE A 135 49.78 20.25 40.85
C PHE A 135 50.92 20.58 41.82
N GLY A 136 50.55 20.84 43.06
CA GLY A 136 51.47 20.95 44.18
C GLY A 136 50.95 20.20 45.39
N THR A 137 51.68 20.27 46.49
CA THR A 137 51.34 19.56 47.71
C THR A 137 51.34 20.52 48.89
N VAL A 138 50.29 20.51 49.70
CA VAL A 138 50.25 21.17 51.00
C VAL A 138 50.58 20.19 52.11
N TYR A 139 51.18 20.68 53.18
CA TYR A 139 51.51 19.87 54.35
C TYR A 139 50.65 20.30 55.54
N ILE A 140 50.11 19.32 56.26
CA ILE A 140 49.12 19.51 57.30
C ILE A 140 49.73 19.05 58.62
N ASP A 141 49.80 19.96 59.59
CA ASP A 141 50.19 19.63 60.96
C ASP A 141 49.00 19.01 61.71
N SER A 142 49.06 17.70 61.94
CA SER A 142 47.98 16.92 62.55
C SER A 142 48.40 16.28 63.88
N SER A 143 47.41 15.87 64.69
CA SER A 143 47.66 15.22 65.99
C SER A 143 48.40 13.88 65.92
N ILE A 144 48.53 13.30 64.72
CA ILE A 144 49.25 12.03 64.47
C ILE A 144 50.56 12.26 63.70
N GLY A 145 51.01 13.52 63.59
CA GLY A 145 52.19 13.95 62.86
C GLY A 145 51.86 14.67 61.56
N ILE A 146 52.88 15.20 60.88
CA ILE A 146 52.71 15.93 59.61
C ILE A 146 52.20 14.97 58.53
N THR A 147 51.14 15.34 57.81
CA THR A 147 50.64 14.64 56.62
C THR A 147 50.63 15.59 55.42
N TYR A 148 50.18 15.15 54.25
CA TYR A 148 50.12 15.97 53.04
C TYR A 148 48.82 15.78 52.25
N LEU A 149 48.51 16.75 51.39
CA LEU A 149 47.40 16.73 50.44
C LEU A 149 47.86 17.38 49.14
N ASP A 150 47.56 16.74 48.00
CA ASP A 150 47.86 17.31 46.69
C ASP A 150 46.78 18.33 46.29
N ILE A 151 47.22 19.43 45.69
CA ILE A 151 46.42 20.59 45.29
C ILE A 151 46.56 20.78 43.77
N PRO A 152 45.46 20.75 43.02
CA PRO A 152 45.48 20.95 41.58
C PRO A 152 45.75 22.42 41.22
N ILE A 153 46.45 22.65 40.11
CA ILE A 153 46.72 23.97 39.55
C ILE A 153 46.20 23.98 38.11
N ALA A 154 45.23 24.84 37.80
CA ALA A 154 44.58 24.84 36.50
C ALA A 154 45.52 25.27 35.35
N PRO A 155 45.37 24.71 34.13
CA PRO A 155 46.05 25.22 32.93
C PRO A 155 45.63 26.64 32.57
N PHE A 156 46.53 27.40 31.94
CA PHE A 156 46.30 28.82 31.64
C PHE A 156 45.15 29.06 30.66
N ASN A 157 44.81 28.11 29.78
CA ASN A 157 43.66 28.26 28.88
C ASN A 157 42.31 28.25 29.64
N LEU A 158 42.21 27.59 30.80
CA LEU A 158 41.03 27.67 31.68
C LEU A 158 40.94 29.00 32.44
N MET A 159 42.00 29.80 32.36
CA MET A 159 42.09 31.16 32.88
C MET A 159 41.91 32.22 31.77
N ARG A 160 41.76 31.80 30.49
CA ARG A 160 41.40 32.72 29.41
C ARG A 160 39.89 32.83 29.35
N ASP A 161 39.44 34.08 29.31
CA ASP A 161 38.09 34.45 28.98
C ASP A 161 37.84 34.14 27.49
N ASP A 162 36.95 33.18 27.23
CA ASP A 162 36.63 32.64 25.90
C ASP A 162 35.16 32.19 25.84
N ILE A 163 34.60 32.30 24.64
CA ILE A 163 33.32 31.76 24.23
C ILE A 163 33.58 30.77 23.11
N SER A 164 32.93 29.62 23.16
CA SER A 164 33.04 28.63 22.10
C SER A 164 31.67 28.08 21.72
N ALA A 165 31.47 27.84 20.42
CA ALA A 165 30.31 27.17 19.88
C ALA A 165 30.70 25.86 19.21
N GLN A 166 29.84 24.85 19.31
CA GLN A 166 29.95 23.61 18.54
C GLN A 166 28.57 23.06 18.21
N PHE A 167 28.46 22.34 17.08
CA PHE A 167 27.25 21.56 16.82
C PHE A 167 27.16 20.42 17.84
N GLU A 168 26.10 20.43 18.64
CA GLU A 168 25.75 19.31 19.50
C GLU A 168 24.88 18.30 18.74
N GLN A 169 24.00 18.81 17.89
CA GLN A 169 23.12 18.02 17.04
C GLN A 169 23.11 18.61 15.63
N LEU A 170 23.69 17.90 14.67
CA LEU A 170 23.64 18.22 13.24
C LEU A 170 23.36 16.93 12.47
N PRO A 171 22.10 16.68 12.09
CA PRO A 171 21.76 15.53 11.25
C PRO A 171 22.52 15.59 9.93
N VAL A 172 23.11 14.46 9.54
CA VAL A 172 23.85 14.36 8.27
C VAL A 172 22.87 14.38 7.09
N GLU A 173 21.68 13.82 7.26
CA GLU A 173 20.68 13.71 6.20
C GLU A 173 19.25 13.73 6.74
N ALA A 174 18.33 14.20 5.89
CA ALA A 174 16.91 14.26 6.17
C ALA A 174 16.08 14.11 4.88
N VAL A 175 14.88 13.57 5.03
CA VAL A 175 13.94 13.37 3.92
C VAL A 175 13.07 14.61 3.77
N PRO A 176 12.73 15.07 2.55
CA PRO A 176 11.80 16.19 2.38
C PRO A 176 10.51 16.02 3.19
N GLY A 177 10.08 17.07 3.88
CA GLY A 177 8.93 17.06 4.79
C GLY A 177 9.22 16.60 6.23
N GLU A 178 10.39 16.00 6.51
CA GLU A 178 10.83 15.65 7.87
C GLU A 178 11.13 16.93 8.66
N THR A 179 10.81 16.95 9.96
CA THR A 179 11.27 18.02 10.85
C THR A 179 12.72 17.76 11.24
N VAL A 180 13.60 18.71 10.92
CA VAL A 180 15.03 18.68 11.22
C VAL A 180 15.31 19.60 12.40
N ARG A 181 15.95 19.05 13.44
CA ARG A 181 16.45 19.81 14.59
C ARG A 181 17.97 19.96 14.53
N ILE A 182 18.44 21.19 14.60
CA ILE A 182 19.85 21.53 14.81
C ILE A 182 20.02 22.05 16.23
N GLY A 183 21.04 21.58 16.92
CA GLY A 183 21.44 22.05 18.25
C GLY A 183 22.87 22.58 18.23
N VAL A 184 23.05 23.80 18.70
CA VAL A 184 24.37 24.40 18.92
C VAL A 184 24.57 24.59 20.41
N LYS A 185 25.66 24.01 20.93
CA LYS A 185 26.11 24.16 22.30
C LYS A 185 27.13 25.29 22.37
N VAL A 186 26.88 26.24 23.25
CA VAL A 186 27.73 27.40 23.51
C VAL A 186 28.24 27.32 24.95
N ASN A 187 29.54 27.50 25.14
CA ASN A 187 30.18 27.52 26.45
C ASN A 187 30.88 28.87 26.68
N SER A 188 31.12 29.21 27.94
CA SER A 188 31.92 30.36 28.34
C SER A 188 32.84 29.99 29.50
N THR A 189 34.07 30.49 29.45
CA THR A 189 35.08 30.38 30.52
C THR A 189 35.22 31.66 31.33
N PHE A 190 34.51 32.74 30.96
CA PHE A 190 34.53 34.02 31.66
C PHE A 190 34.16 33.85 33.14
N ILE A 191 34.90 34.54 34.02
CA ILE A 191 34.68 34.49 35.48
C ILE A 191 33.29 35.04 35.81
N ASP A 192 32.96 36.21 35.25
CA ASP A 192 31.65 36.81 35.39
C ASP A 192 30.70 36.31 34.31
N SER A 193 29.41 36.36 34.61
CA SER A 193 28.38 36.08 33.63
C SER A 193 28.37 37.13 32.52
N VAL A 194 28.46 36.68 31.27
CA VAL A 194 28.55 37.55 30.09
C VAL A 194 27.33 37.41 29.20
N ASN A 195 27.00 38.48 28.48
CA ASN A 195 25.93 38.50 27.49
C ASN A 195 26.53 38.59 26.10
N SER A 196 26.22 37.62 25.25
CA SER A 196 26.82 37.52 23.92
C SER A 196 25.78 37.47 22.83
N LYS A 197 26.03 38.21 21.74
CA LYS A 197 25.13 38.25 20.59
C LYS A 197 25.30 37.00 19.73
N TYR A 198 24.19 36.40 19.31
CA TYR A 198 24.17 35.26 18.42
C TYR A 198 23.32 35.52 17.17
N GLU A 199 23.62 34.80 16.09
CA GLU A 199 22.88 34.86 14.83
C GLU A 199 22.92 33.51 14.10
N TRP A 200 21.75 33.07 13.60
CA TRP A 200 21.58 31.92 12.73
C TRP A 200 21.42 32.37 11.27
N ALA A 201 21.97 31.59 10.34
CA ALA A 201 21.55 31.62 8.93
C ALA A 201 21.34 30.18 8.44
N VAL A 202 20.10 29.89 8.02
CA VAL A 202 19.69 28.58 7.51
C VAL A 202 19.30 28.77 6.05
N THR A 203 20.05 28.17 5.12
CA THR A 203 19.92 28.45 3.68
C THR A 203 19.92 27.18 2.85
N ARG A 204 19.11 27.17 1.78
CA ARG A 204 19.14 26.13 0.75
C ARG A 204 20.42 26.23 -0.06
N VAL A 205 21.06 25.10 -0.34
CA VAL A 205 22.31 25.05 -1.12
C VAL A 205 22.04 25.27 -2.60
N SER A 206 20.90 24.79 -3.13
CA SER A 206 20.59 24.86 -4.56
C SER A 206 20.43 26.27 -5.11
N ASP A 207 19.73 27.15 -4.38
CA ASP A 207 19.35 28.48 -4.84
C ASP A 207 19.76 29.62 -3.89
N GLY A 208 20.38 29.29 -2.75
CA GLY A 208 20.80 30.26 -1.73
C GLY A 208 19.66 30.90 -0.94
N ARG A 209 18.40 30.48 -1.13
CA ARG A 209 17.26 31.06 -0.41
C ARG A 209 17.31 30.70 1.07
N LYS A 210 16.96 31.67 1.93
CA LYS A 210 16.79 31.45 3.36
C LYS A 210 15.59 30.53 3.63
N ILE A 211 15.75 29.61 4.57
CA ILE A 211 14.64 28.89 5.19
C ILE A 211 13.94 29.87 6.13
N THR A 212 12.61 29.91 6.08
CA THR A 212 11.79 30.89 6.82
C THR A 212 10.75 30.20 7.70
N ALA A 213 9.96 30.98 8.44
CA ALA A 213 8.84 30.44 9.22
C ALA A 213 7.79 29.71 8.34
N ALA A 214 7.66 30.07 7.05
CA ALA A 214 6.79 29.36 6.10
C ALA A 214 7.30 27.95 5.78
N ASP A 215 8.61 27.72 5.88
CA ASP A 215 9.27 26.42 5.78
C ASP A 215 9.33 25.69 7.14
N GLY A 216 8.56 26.17 8.13
CA GLY A 216 8.50 25.59 9.47
C GLY A 216 9.65 25.99 10.40
N LEU A 217 10.49 26.98 10.04
CA LEU A 217 11.61 27.41 10.87
C LEU A 217 11.16 27.97 12.22
N LYS A 218 11.66 27.39 13.31
CA LYS A 218 11.41 27.79 14.69
C LYS A 218 12.70 27.71 15.50
N PHE A 219 12.83 28.59 16.48
CA PHE A 219 13.99 28.62 17.38
C PHE A 219 13.56 28.33 18.82
N SER A 220 14.34 27.54 19.54
CA SER A 220 14.05 27.14 20.91
C SER A 220 15.31 26.89 21.76
N GLY A 221 15.14 26.57 23.04
CA GLY A 221 16.25 26.44 23.99
C GLY A 221 16.59 27.78 24.65
N HIS A 222 17.89 28.07 24.81
CA HIS A 222 18.37 29.28 25.46
C HIS A 222 18.39 30.52 24.54
N GLY A 223 17.99 30.34 23.28
CA GLY A 223 17.75 31.40 22.31
C GLY A 223 16.51 31.07 21.49
N THR A 224 15.55 32.00 21.40
CA THR A 224 14.20 31.74 20.83
C THR A 224 13.93 32.52 19.54
N ARG A 225 14.97 33.10 18.94
CA ARG A 225 14.91 33.94 17.73
C ARG A 225 16.09 33.64 16.81
N GLU A 226 16.00 34.04 15.54
CA GLU A 226 17.09 33.94 14.53
C GLU A 226 18.36 34.65 14.98
N SER A 227 18.23 35.79 15.66
CA SER A 227 19.32 36.50 16.31
C SER A 227 18.88 37.08 17.64
N GLY A 228 19.83 37.29 18.55
CA GLY A 228 19.54 37.80 19.88
C GLY A 228 20.77 37.85 20.78
N THR A 229 20.54 37.89 22.08
CA THR A 229 21.57 37.85 23.11
C THR A 229 21.30 36.69 24.04
N VAL A 230 22.34 35.96 24.41
CA VAL A 230 22.27 34.85 25.37
C VAL A 230 23.20 35.14 26.55
N LYS A 231 22.71 34.86 27.76
CA LYS A 231 23.50 34.95 28.99
C LYS A 231 24.30 33.65 29.15
N LEU A 232 25.61 33.78 29.24
CA LEU A 232 26.57 32.69 29.39
C LEU A 232 27.20 32.78 30.78
N ASP A 233 27.17 31.68 31.52
CA ASP A 233 27.76 31.57 32.86
C ASP A 233 28.93 30.58 32.80
N ARG A 234 29.97 30.81 33.62
CA ARG A 234 31.12 29.92 33.71
C ARG A 234 30.69 28.48 33.98
N ASN A 235 31.27 27.53 33.26
CA ASN A 235 31.01 26.08 33.42
C ASN A 235 29.56 25.65 33.16
N GLN A 236 28.69 26.52 32.63
CA GLN A 236 27.34 26.16 32.21
C GLN A 236 27.22 26.24 30.69
N SER A 237 26.89 25.11 30.08
CA SER A 237 26.61 25.07 28.65
C SER A 237 25.20 25.57 28.35
N ARG A 238 25.08 26.48 27.38
CA ARG A 238 23.80 26.90 26.80
C ARG A 238 23.59 26.19 25.47
N ILE A 239 22.38 25.69 25.24
CA ILE A 239 22.02 25.04 23.98
C ILE A 239 20.92 25.83 23.30
N LEU A 240 21.13 26.14 22.02
CA LEU A 240 20.21 26.84 21.14
C LEU A 240 19.79 25.89 20.01
N TYR A 241 18.51 25.87 19.69
CA TYR A 241 17.95 24.99 18.66
C TYR A 241 17.35 25.77 17.50
N ALA A 242 17.49 25.22 16.31
CA ALA A 242 16.74 25.59 15.11
C ALA A 242 16.02 24.35 14.55
N ASP A 243 14.70 24.41 14.47
CA ASP A 243 13.84 23.38 13.90
C ASP A 243 13.29 23.87 12.55
N PHE A 244 13.34 23.06 11.50
CA PHE A 244 12.72 23.41 10.20
C PHE A 244 12.19 22.17 9.48
N THR A 245 11.31 22.35 8.49
CA THR A 245 10.87 21.26 7.62
C THR A 245 11.86 21.12 6.47
N MET A 246 12.43 19.91 6.29
CA MET A 246 13.42 19.65 5.25
C MET A 246 12.84 19.94 3.85
N PRO A 247 13.46 20.82 3.04
CA PRO A 247 13.04 21.06 1.67
C PRO A 247 13.55 19.96 0.73
N ASP A 248 13.24 20.11 -0.56
CA ASP A 248 13.75 19.29 -1.66
C ASP A 248 15.22 19.58 -2.04
N SER A 249 15.97 20.24 -1.15
CA SER A 249 17.34 20.67 -1.36
C SER A 249 18.17 20.51 -0.09
N GLU A 250 19.49 20.34 -0.24
CA GLU A 250 20.40 20.36 0.90
C GLU A 250 20.34 21.70 1.64
N VAL A 251 20.56 21.66 2.96
CA VAL A 251 20.48 22.86 3.80
C VAL A 251 21.82 23.11 4.49
N ARG A 252 22.36 24.31 4.29
CA ARG A 252 23.54 24.83 5.00
C ARG A 252 23.09 25.55 6.26
N ILE A 253 23.75 25.23 7.38
CA ILE A 253 23.55 25.88 8.66
C ILE A 253 24.79 26.70 8.99
N GLN A 254 24.58 27.98 9.26
CA GLN A 254 25.60 28.88 9.80
C GLN A 254 25.12 29.43 11.14
N PHE A 255 26.02 29.47 12.11
CA PHE A 255 25.75 30.03 13.43
C PHE A 255 26.96 30.84 13.88
N ASN A 256 26.71 32.04 14.41
CA ASN A 256 27.75 32.89 14.96
C ASN A 256 27.39 33.26 16.41
N ILE A 257 28.38 33.31 17.29
CA ILE A 257 28.31 33.88 18.65
C ILE A 257 29.47 34.86 18.82
N ASN A 258 29.24 36.02 19.43
CA ASN A 258 30.28 37.05 19.67
C ASN A 258 31.24 37.28 18.47
N LYS A 259 30.68 37.37 17.26
CA LYS A 259 31.44 37.32 16.00
C LYS A 259 32.55 38.37 15.89
N ASP A 260 32.35 39.54 16.49
CA ASP A 260 33.32 40.63 16.48
C ASP A 260 34.29 40.61 17.66
N GLY A 261 34.09 39.69 18.62
CA GLY A 261 34.94 39.53 19.80
C GLY A 261 34.87 40.70 20.77
N LYS A 262 33.78 41.46 20.79
CA LYS A 262 33.68 42.72 21.56
C LYS A 262 32.64 42.71 22.68
N SER A 263 31.76 41.72 22.72
CA SER A 263 30.70 41.66 23.72
C SER A 263 30.45 40.23 24.14
N PRO A 264 31.27 39.71 25.09
CA PRO A 264 32.41 40.36 25.77
C PRO A 264 33.70 40.41 24.91
N GLU A 265 34.75 41.11 25.36
CA GLU A 265 36.03 41.11 24.66
C GLU A 265 36.74 39.75 24.80
N GLU A 266 37.13 39.13 23.68
CA GLU A 266 37.87 37.87 23.67
C GLU A 266 38.91 37.80 22.54
N ALA A 267 39.90 36.91 22.68
CA ALA A 267 41.04 36.83 21.77
C ALA A 267 40.91 35.73 20.70
N ASP A 268 40.29 34.59 21.01
CA ASP A 268 40.05 33.52 20.04
C ASP A 268 38.64 33.68 19.44
N LEU A 269 38.58 33.84 18.11
CA LEU A 269 37.31 33.98 17.38
C LEU A 269 37.08 32.79 16.43
N SER A 270 38.01 31.84 16.38
CA SER A 270 37.96 30.71 15.44
C SER A 270 36.89 29.68 15.82
N ASN A 271 36.53 29.64 17.10
CA ASN A 271 35.53 28.80 17.76
C ASN A 271 34.14 29.47 17.85
N ASN A 272 34.00 30.70 17.35
CA ASN A 272 32.76 31.51 17.42
C ASN A 272 31.85 31.37 16.20
N VAL A 273 32.38 30.81 15.11
CA VAL A 273 31.68 30.69 13.83
C VAL A 273 31.57 29.21 13.47
N LEU A 274 30.33 28.77 13.30
CA LEU A 274 30.00 27.44 12.82
C LEU A 274 29.44 27.52 11.41
N ASP A 275 29.92 26.64 10.55
CA ASP A 275 29.42 26.47 9.21
C ASP A 275 29.35 24.99 8.87
N SER A 276 28.18 24.51 8.48
CA SER A 276 28.01 23.11 8.10
C SER A 276 28.57 22.79 6.71
N HIS A 277 29.03 23.76 5.91
CA HIS A 277 29.55 23.52 4.57
C HIS A 277 30.95 22.86 4.58
N PRO A 278 31.27 21.90 3.69
CA PRO A 278 30.48 21.33 2.60
C PRO A 278 29.55 20.18 3.00
N LYS A 279 29.53 19.80 4.29
CA LYS A 279 28.77 18.65 4.78
C LYS A 279 27.27 18.83 4.54
N ALA A 280 26.72 19.98 4.96
CA ALA A 280 25.29 20.34 4.90
C ALA A 280 24.36 19.25 5.48
N VAL A 281 23.08 19.55 5.66
CA VAL A 281 22.08 18.49 5.85
C VAL A 281 21.71 17.98 4.46
N LYS A 282 22.10 16.76 4.13
CA LYS A 282 21.87 16.14 2.82
C LYS A 282 20.40 15.76 2.65
N VAL A 283 19.89 15.94 1.43
CA VAL A 283 18.53 15.53 1.07
C VAL A 283 18.51 14.04 0.71
N VAL A 284 17.66 13.27 1.40
CA VAL A 284 17.39 11.87 1.06
C VAL A 284 16.21 11.84 0.11
N VAL A 285 16.47 11.56 -1.17
CA VAL A 285 15.43 11.43 -2.19
C VAL A 285 14.70 10.09 -2.01
N PRO A 286 13.37 10.09 -1.78
CA PRO A 286 12.61 8.86 -1.68
C PRO A 286 12.63 8.05 -2.97
N VAL A 287 12.80 6.74 -2.86
CA VAL A 287 12.70 5.81 -3.99
C VAL A 287 11.23 5.41 -4.18
N GLY A 288 10.66 5.80 -5.32
CA GLY A 288 9.29 5.48 -5.71
C GLY A 288 9.13 4.05 -6.23
N LEU A 289 8.12 3.34 -5.74
CA LEU A 289 7.77 1.97 -6.13
C LEU A 289 6.37 1.96 -6.76
N GLY A 290 6.29 1.41 -7.98
CA GLY A 290 5.09 1.44 -8.80
C GLY A 290 3.87 0.77 -8.18
N HIS A 291 2.69 1.12 -8.70
CA HIS A 291 1.39 0.55 -8.30
C HIS A 291 1.30 -0.97 -8.44
N ASP A 292 2.10 -1.55 -9.33
CA ASP A 292 2.17 -2.98 -9.67
C ASP A 292 3.29 -3.73 -8.94
N VAL A 293 3.99 -3.11 -7.98
CA VAL A 293 5.14 -3.73 -7.30
C VAL A 293 4.73 -4.35 -5.96
N LEU A 294 5.04 -5.63 -5.74
CA LEU A 294 4.87 -6.34 -4.46
C LEU A 294 6.09 -6.19 -3.54
N SER A 295 7.29 -6.23 -4.10
CA SER A 295 8.52 -5.96 -3.38
C SER A 295 9.63 -5.50 -4.32
N LYS A 296 10.68 -4.89 -3.77
CA LYS A 296 11.90 -4.56 -4.50
C LYS A 296 13.13 -4.91 -3.67
N ARG A 297 14.13 -5.55 -4.29
CA ARG A 297 15.47 -5.70 -3.73
C ARG A 297 16.23 -4.40 -3.86
N GLU A 298 16.90 -4.02 -2.79
CA GLU A 298 17.61 -2.76 -2.69
C GLU A 298 19.05 -3.01 -2.29
N ARG A 299 19.95 -2.29 -2.96
CA ARG A 299 21.39 -2.36 -2.76
C ARG A 299 21.92 -0.95 -2.67
N PHE A 300 22.48 -0.58 -1.52
CA PHE A 300 23.10 0.72 -1.35
C PHE A 300 24.39 0.66 -0.52
N PRO A 301 25.39 1.48 -0.86
CA PRO A 301 26.56 1.60 -0.02
C PRO A 301 26.20 2.33 1.28
N LEU A 302 26.86 1.96 2.35
CA LEU A 302 26.77 2.64 3.64
C LEU A 302 27.87 3.72 3.75
N ASN A 303 27.75 4.60 4.75
CA ASN A 303 28.61 5.78 4.94
C ASN A 303 28.67 6.67 3.68
N GLN A 304 27.53 6.82 3.00
CA GLN A 304 27.42 7.59 1.74
C GLN A 304 28.38 7.10 0.62
N GLY A 305 28.84 5.84 0.68
CA GLY A 305 29.84 5.32 -0.26
C GLY A 305 31.29 5.60 0.12
N ASN A 306 31.54 6.37 1.18
CA ASN A 306 32.89 6.63 1.66
C ASN A 306 33.42 5.45 2.48
N PRO A 307 34.71 5.08 2.32
CA PRO A 307 35.33 4.10 3.19
C PRO A 307 35.35 4.56 4.66
N ASN A 308 35.12 3.62 5.58
CA ASN A 308 35.25 3.84 7.02
C ASN A 308 36.59 3.26 7.49
N THR A 309 37.47 4.10 8.04
CA THR A 309 38.85 3.75 8.36
C THR A 309 39.14 3.94 9.83
N ALA A 310 39.74 2.93 10.45
CA ALA A 310 40.31 3.00 11.79
C ALA A 310 41.83 2.83 11.69
N THR A 311 42.58 3.77 12.28
CA THR A 311 44.05 3.79 12.23
C THR A 311 44.61 3.68 13.63
N LEU A 312 45.36 2.61 13.89
CA LEU A 312 46.10 2.38 15.12
C LEU A 312 47.45 3.10 15.04
N VAL A 313 47.78 3.83 16.09
CA VAL A 313 49.07 4.49 16.25
C VAL A 313 49.76 3.87 17.45
N LEU A 314 51.04 3.53 17.30
CA LEU A 314 51.85 3.10 18.43
C LEU A 314 51.92 4.26 19.44
N PRO A 315 51.62 4.01 20.72
CA PRO A 315 51.62 5.08 21.69
C PRO A 315 53.03 5.58 21.99
N ARG A 316 54.09 4.86 21.59
CA ARG A 316 55.49 5.25 21.77
C ARG A 316 56.30 4.92 20.52
N SER A 317 57.34 5.71 20.26
CA SER A 317 58.24 5.49 19.12
C SER A 317 59.17 4.27 19.26
N ASP A 318 59.41 3.80 20.50
CA ASP A 318 60.23 2.63 20.83
C ASP A 318 59.42 1.33 20.96
N ALA A 319 58.10 1.39 20.74
CA ALA A 319 57.20 0.24 20.77
C ALA A 319 57.16 -0.51 19.43
N TRP A 320 56.77 -1.78 19.45
CA TRP A 320 56.53 -2.59 18.26
C TRP A 320 55.27 -3.45 18.41
N TRP A 321 54.58 -3.71 17.30
CA TRP A 321 53.40 -4.56 17.29
C TRP A 321 53.74 -6.03 17.52
N THR A 322 52.94 -6.72 18.31
CA THR A 322 53.14 -8.14 18.65
C THR A 322 52.00 -9.05 18.20
N SER A 323 50.89 -8.49 17.69
CA SER A 323 49.75 -9.23 17.15
C SER A 323 49.23 -8.65 15.83
N ASN A 324 48.26 -9.33 15.22
CA ASN A 324 47.38 -8.71 14.22
C ASN A 324 46.41 -7.72 14.88
N SER A 325 45.87 -6.81 14.08
CA SER A 325 44.70 -6.01 14.44
C SER A 325 43.46 -6.88 14.48
N THR A 326 42.66 -6.77 15.53
CA THR A 326 41.41 -7.53 15.73
C THR A 326 40.26 -6.59 16.07
N GLY A 327 39.04 -6.93 15.66
CA GLY A 327 37.87 -6.07 15.88
C GLY A 327 36.81 -6.22 14.79
N ALA A 328 35.86 -5.29 14.74
CA ALA A 328 34.81 -5.27 13.73
C ALA A 328 34.18 -3.88 13.59
N LEU A 329 33.75 -3.55 12.37
CA LEU A 329 32.73 -2.52 12.13
C LEU A 329 31.37 -3.22 12.18
N ASN A 330 30.56 -2.94 13.19
CA ASN A 330 29.22 -3.50 13.31
C ASN A 330 28.24 -2.64 12.52
N VAL A 331 27.34 -3.29 11.80
CA VAL A 331 26.25 -2.65 11.05
C VAL A 331 24.93 -3.13 11.65
N THR A 332 24.08 -2.20 12.07
CA THR A 332 22.80 -2.48 12.72
C THR A 332 21.65 -1.98 11.86
N ASN A 333 20.70 -2.86 11.57
CA ASN A 333 19.45 -2.49 10.92
C ASN A 333 18.46 -1.98 11.99
N ASP A 334 18.33 -0.66 12.10
CA ASP A 334 17.46 -0.03 13.10
C ASP A 334 15.98 -0.11 12.69
N THR A 335 15.69 -0.45 11.44
CA THR A 335 14.32 -0.52 10.88
C THR A 335 14.00 -1.89 10.29
N PRO A 336 14.02 -2.97 11.09
CA PRO A 336 13.82 -4.35 10.60
C PRO A 336 12.39 -4.62 10.10
N THR A 337 11.45 -3.70 10.36
CA THR A 337 10.08 -3.73 9.83
C THR A 337 9.95 -3.14 8.43
N LEU A 338 11.01 -2.56 7.88
CA LEU A 338 11.08 -2.05 6.50
C LEU A 338 12.19 -2.76 5.72
N PHE A 339 13.37 -2.90 6.32
CA PHE A 339 14.52 -3.57 5.73
C PHE A 339 14.48 -5.07 6.04
N ARG A 340 13.76 -5.83 5.20
CA ARG A 340 13.60 -7.28 5.34
C ARG A 340 14.79 -8.03 4.76
N ALA A 341 15.02 -9.24 5.28
CA ALA A 341 16.02 -10.20 4.77
C ALA A 341 17.37 -9.54 4.42
N HIS A 342 17.88 -8.71 5.33
CA HIS A 342 19.05 -7.89 5.05
C HIS A 342 20.35 -8.70 5.08
N GLN A 343 21.34 -8.24 4.31
CA GLN A 343 22.70 -8.77 4.29
C GLN A 343 23.69 -7.61 4.18
N VAL A 344 24.83 -7.75 4.85
CA VAL A 344 25.93 -6.78 4.77
C VAL A 344 27.09 -7.43 4.01
N LEU A 345 27.43 -6.87 2.85
CA LEU A 345 28.59 -7.27 2.06
C LEU A 345 29.79 -6.38 2.37
N ASN A 346 30.99 -6.82 1.96
CA ASN A 346 32.24 -6.06 2.08
C ASN A 346 32.60 -5.62 3.52
N ASN A 347 32.15 -6.36 4.52
CA ASN A 347 32.39 -6.07 5.92
C ASN A 347 32.88 -7.30 6.72
N PRO A 348 34.03 -7.90 6.35
CA PRO A 348 34.58 -9.01 7.11
C PRO A 348 35.06 -8.55 8.49
N ARG A 349 35.04 -9.46 9.47
CA ARG A 349 35.71 -9.25 10.77
C ARG A 349 37.19 -8.92 10.56
N VAL A 350 37.74 -8.09 11.43
CA VAL A 350 39.13 -7.65 11.36
C VAL A 350 40.03 -8.70 12.01
N ASN A 351 40.98 -9.21 11.23
CA ASN A 351 42.10 -10.03 11.68
C ASN A 351 43.23 -9.90 10.65
N GLU A 352 43.91 -8.75 10.64
CA GLU A 352 44.88 -8.40 9.60
C GLU A 352 46.14 -7.76 10.21
N PRO A 353 47.34 -8.00 9.64
CA PRO A 353 48.60 -7.45 10.14
C PRO A 353 48.80 -5.97 9.74
N SER A 354 47.74 -5.17 9.73
CA SER A 354 47.74 -3.76 9.30
C SER A 354 47.43 -2.81 10.46
N GLU A 355 48.04 -1.63 10.44
CA GLU A 355 47.75 -0.52 11.37
C GLU A 355 46.49 0.25 10.94
N THR A 356 46.23 0.29 9.64
CA THR A 356 45.09 0.96 9.03
C THR A 356 44.14 -0.08 8.48
N VAL A 357 42.91 -0.10 9.00
CA VAL A 357 41.85 -1.01 8.60
C VAL A 357 40.74 -0.21 7.96
N THR A 358 40.37 -0.54 6.73
CA THR A 358 39.32 0.15 5.98
C THR A 358 38.19 -0.81 5.64
N ARG A 359 36.93 -0.37 5.79
CA ARG A 359 35.72 -1.12 5.44
C ARG A 359 34.79 -0.24 4.60
N SER A 360 34.16 -0.84 3.58
CA SER A 360 33.18 -0.18 2.70
C SER A 360 31.93 -1.04 2.58
N PRO A 361 31.14 -1.14 3.66
CA PRO A 361 30.00 -2.04 3.70
C PRO A 361 28.93 -1.67 2.67
N ILE A 362 28.31 -2.71 2.09
CA ILE A 362 27.15 -2.57 1.19
C ILE A 362 25.97 -3.27 1.85
N PHE A 363 24.85 -2.56 1.96
CA PHE A 363 23.62 -3.08 2.55
C PHE A 363 22.69 -3.58 1.45
N LEU A 364 22.33 -4.86 1.53
CA LEU A 364 21.31 -5.50 0.71
C LEU A 364 20.06 -5.70 1.56
N THR A 365 18.88 -5.43 1.01
CA THR A 365 17.61 -5.67 1.68
C THR A 365 16.46 -5.85 0.69
N THR A 366 15.29 -6.24 1.18
CA THR A 366 14.05 -6.28 0.41
C THR A 366 13.03 -5.36 1.06
N ILE A 367 12.47 -4.44 0.27
CA ILE A 367 11.37 -3.58 0.66
C ILE A 367 10.08 -4.22 0.17
N LYS A 368 9.11 -4.44 1.06
CA LYS A 368 7.84 -5.09 0.70
C LYS A 368 6.66 -4.13 0.82
N ARG A 369 5.69 -4.28 -0.07
CA ARG A 369 4.44 -3.50 -0.06
C ARG A 369 3.65 -3.68 1.24
N GLU A 370 3.62 -4.90 1.77
CA GLU A 370 2.92 -5.23 3.03
C GLU A 370 3.42 -4.42 4.23
N ASP A 371 4.71 -4.02 4.22
CA ASP A 371 5.32 -3.21 5.27
C ASP A 371 4.82 -1.75 5.26
N PHE A 372 4.06 -1.35 4.23
CA PHE A 372 3.39 -0.05 4.11
C PHE A 372 1.89 -0.16 4.44
N GLY A 373 1.39 -1.35 4.77
CA GLY A 373 -0.01 -1.59 5.13
C GLY A 373 -0.91 -2.06 3.99
N ASP A 374 -0.39 -2.19 2.76
CA ASP A 374 -1.13 -2.72 1.59
C ASP A 374 -0.67 -4.15 1.28
N ASP A 375 -1.56 -5.12 1.44
CA ASP A 375 -1.30 -6.55 1.19
C ASP A 375 -2.45 -7.14 0.34
N PRO A 376 -2.50 -6.77 -0.95
CA PRO A 376 -3.58 -7.19 -1.83
C PRO A 376 -3.55 -8.70 -2.14
N LEU A 377 -2.39 -9.36 -1.98
CA LEU A 377 -2.27 -10.80 -2.16
C LEU A 377 -3.13 -11.55 -1.13
N ASN A 378 -3.15 -11.08 0.11
CA ASN A 378 -4.00 -11.60 1.18
C ASN A 378 -5.31 -10.81 1.37
N ARG A 379 -5.77 -10.09 0.32
CA ARG A 379 -7.04 -9.35 0.33
C ARG A 379 -7.14 -8.24 1.40
N LYS A 380 -6.00 -7.64 1.76
CA LYS A 380 -5.91 -6.47 2.65
C LYS A 380 -5.53 -5.25 1.82
N TRP A 381 -6.53 -4.58 1.27
CA TRP A 381 -6.32 -3.40 0.43
C TRP A 381 -6.28 -2.13 1.27
N MET A 382 -5.18 -1.39 1.16
CA MET A 382 -5.11 -0.04 1.67
C MET A 382 -5.87 0.92 0.76
N LYS A 383 -6.46 1.98 1.35
CA LYS A 383 -7.05 3.08 0.60
C LYS A 383 -6.18 4.32 0.81
N PRO A 384 -5.47 4.81 -0.22
CA PRO A 384 -4.71 6.04 -0.09
C PRO A 384 -5.67 7.24 0.03
N ASP A 385 -5.39 8.12 0.98
CA ASP A 385 -6.13 9.37 1.24
C ASP A 385 -5.23 10.55 0.83
N PRO A 386 -5.67 11.52 0.01
CA PRO A 386 -6.98 11.62 -0.67
C PRO A 386 -7.00 11.02 -2.09
N SER A 387 -5.85 10.59 -2.63
CA SER A 387 -5.77 10.12 -4.02
C SER A 387 -4.74 9.01 -4.23
N PRO A 388 -4.88 8.19 -5.29
CA PRO A 388 -3.87 7.20 -5.69
C PRO A 388 -2.48 7.78 -6.00
N ASN A 389 -2.40 9.09 -6.25
CA ASN A 389 -1.15 9.79 -6.55
C ASN A 389 -0.37 10.20 -5.30
N THR A 390 -0.97 10.03 -4.11
CA THR A 390 -0.32 10.33 -2.83
C THR A 390 0.38 9.05 -2.34
N PRO A 391 1.72 8.98 -2.36
CA PRO A 391 2.43 7.79 -1.94
C PRO A 391 2.42 7.65 -0.42
N ILE A 392 2.55 6.42 0.05
CA ILE A 392 2.83 6.13 1.46
C ILE A 392 4.33 6.07 1.61
N GLN A 393 4.88 6.93 2.48
CA GLN A 393 6.31 7.01 2.73
C GLN A 393 6.69 6.31 4.02
N ARG A 394 7.78 5.54 3.98
CA ARG A 394 8.49 5.07 5.17
C ARG A 394 9.98 5.36 5.04
N ILE A 395 10.59 5.65 6.18
CA ILE A 395 12.02 5.92 6.30
C ILE A 395 12.63 4.77 7.08
N GLY A 396 13.75 4.25 6.61
CA GLY A 396 14.54 3.27 7.33
C GLY A 396 15.95 3.77 7.55
N THR A 397 16.55 3.32 8.64
CA THR A 397 17.91 3.71 9.04
C THR A 397 18.79 2.48 9.32
N VAL A 398 20.08 2.64 9.05
CA VAL A 398 21.13 1.66 9.31
C VAL A 398 22.27 2.36 10.03
N SER A 399 22.62 1.92 11.24
CA SER A 399 23.74 2.47 12.00
C SER A 399 25.01 1.64 11.81
N GLN A 400 26.15 2.31 12.01
CA GLN A 400 27.47 1.71 11.97
C GLN A 400 28.27 2.17 13.19
N ALA A 401 28.93 1.25 13.88
CA ALA A 401 29.84 1.56 14.97
C ALA A 401 30.82 0.40 15.20
N GLY A 402 32.00 0.69 15.73
CA GLY A 402 32.94 -0.37 16.10
C GLY A 402 34.36 0.11 16.29
N SER A 403 35.22 -0.82 16.66
CA SER A 403 36.62 -0.52 16.93
C SER A 403 37.52 -1.70 16.58
N ILE A 404 38.80 -1.38 16.45
CA ILE A 404 39.90 -2.33 16.30
C ILE A 404 40.88 -2.14 17.45
N GLN A 405 41.58 -3.22 17.78
CA GLN A 405 42.64 -3.22 18.77
C GLN A 405 43.81 -4.08 18.32
N ARG A 406 45.02 -3.72 18.77
CA ARG A 406 46.26 -4.45 18.46
C ARG A 406 47.22 -4.38 19.63
N ASN A 407 47.85 -5.51 19.94
CA ASN A 407 48.82 -5.59 21.03
C ASN A 407 50.19 -5.09 20.58
N TYR A 408 50.87 -4.38 21.45
CA TYR A 408 52.24 -3.90 21.27
C TYR A 408 53.08 -4.22 22.51
N SER A 409 54.39 -4.20 22.34
CA SER A 409 55.37 -4.28 23.42
C SER A 409 56.37 -3.13 23.30
N TYR A 410 56.97 -2.77 24.43
CA TYR A 410 58.06 -1.79 24.50
C TYR A 410 59.02 -2.15 25.64
N ASN A 411 60.22 -1.58 25.61
CA ASN A 411 61.23 -1.80 26.63
C ASN A 411 61.25 -0.63 27.61
N GLU A 412 61.06 -0.92 28.89
CA GLU A 412 61.15 0.05 29.98
C GLU A 412 62.49 -0.13 30.71
N ILE A 413 63.29 0.93 30.77
CA ILE A 413 64.58 0.92 31.45
C ILE A 413 64.41 1.57 32.82
N THR A 414 64.56 0.78 33.88
CA THR A 414 64.59 1.28 35.25
C THR A 414 66.03 1.25 35.74
N CYS A 415 66.55 2.40 36.14
CA CYS A 415 67.90 2.52 36.70
C CYS A 415 67.82 2.84 38.19
N TRP A 416 68.63 2.16 39.00
CA TRP A 416 68.83 2.45 40.41
C TRP A 416 70.30 2.47 40.75
N GLN A 417 70.65 3.12 41.85
CA GLN A 417 72.03 3.19 42.32
C GLN A 417 72.26 2.09 43.34
N ASN A 418 73.25 1.21 43.10
CA ASN A 418 73.59 0.17 44.07
C ASN A 418 74.35 0.76 45.27
N GLU A 419 74.55 -0.04 46.34
CA GLU A 419 75.19 0.39 47.60
C GLU A 419 76.63 0.94 47.42
N LYS A 420 77.23 0.78 46.24
CA LYS A 420 78.57 1.29 45.89
C LYS A 420 78.54 2.59 45.07
N GLY A 421 77.36 3.16 44.82
CA GLY A 421 77.20 4.40 44.06
C GLY A 421 77.19 4.22 42.54
N ASN A 422 77.17 2.98 42.02
CA ASN A 422 77.10 2.71 40.58
C ASN A 422 75.64 2.62 40.11
N ASN A 423 75.35 3.16 38.92
CA ASN A 423 74.05 3.02 38.28
C ASN A 423 73.90 1.64 37.65
N GLU A 424 72.96 0.83 38.14
CA GLU A 424 72.50 -0.40 37.50
C GLU A 424 71.16 -0.14 36.82
N CYS A 425 71.03 -0.54 35.56
CA CYS A 425 69.81 -0.41 34.79
C CYS A 425 69.29 -1.78 34.39
N ARG A 426 67.99 -2.02 34.58
CA ARG A 426 67.28 -3.20 34.09
C ARG A 426 66.29 -2.81 33.01
N THR A 427 66.33 -3.54 31.91
CA THR A 427 65.32 -3.45 30.86
C THR A 427 64.24 -4.50 31.11
N GLU A 428 62.99 -4.07 31.25
CA GLU A 428 61.83 -4.96 31.27
C GLU A 428 60.97 -4.72 30.03
N THR A 429 60.59 -5.79 29.34
CA THR A 429 59.60 -5.69 28.26
C THR A 429 58.20 -5.61 28.88
N LYS A 430 57.51 -4.51 28.64
CA LYS A 430 56.10 -4.33 28.98
C LYS A 430 55.23 -4.54 27.75
N SER A 431 53.97 -4.90 27.95
CA SER A 431 52.97 -5.06 26.89
C SER A 431 51.79 -4.13 27.12
N GLY A 432 51.12 -3.77 26.03
CA GLY A 432 49.90 -2.99 26.05
C GLY A 432 49.04 -3.26 24.83
N THR A 433 47.87 -2.62 24.77
CA THR A 433 46.92 -2.71 23.67
C THR A 433 46.58 -1.31 23.19
N ALA A 434 46.81 -1.05 21.92
CA ALA A 434 46.32 0.16 21.25
C ALA A 434 44.92 -0.12 20.71
N SER A 435 44.06 0.90 20.71
CA SER A 435 42.71 0.83 20.13
C SER A 435 42.45 2.03 19.23
N ALA A 436 41.66 1.81 18.18
CA ALA A 436 41.17 2.84 17.28
C ALA A 436 39.72 2.53 16.93
N SER A 437 38.87 3.56 16.84
CA SER A 437 37.47 3.38 16.50
C SER A 437 37.24 3.68 15.02
N PHE A 438 36.32 2.95 14.41
CA PHE A 438 35.70 3.38 13.16
C PHE A 438 34.86 4.63 13.43
N GLN A 439 34.60 5.42 12.39
CA GLN A 439 33.67 6.53 12.52
C GLN A 439 32.25 5.99 12.67
N ASP A 440 31.52 6.45 13.68
CA ASP A 440 30.10 6.14 13.81
C ASP A 440 29.32 6.75 12.64
N GLY A 441 28.38 5.98 12.09
CA GLY A 441 27.61 6.35 10.92
C GLY A 441 26.13 6.03 11.09
N LEU A 442 25.28 6.82 10.44
CA LEU A 442 23.86 6.57 10.31
C LEU A 442 23.47 6.88 8.86
N ASP A 443 23.05 5.86 8.12
CA ASP A 443 22.51 6.00 6.77
C ASP A 443 20.99 5.87 6.79
N LYS A 444 20.29 6.79 6.13
CA LYS A 444 18.84 6.84 5.97
C LYS A 444 18.48 6.57 4.51
N LYS A 445 17.42 5.78 4.32
CA LYS A 445 16.75 5.62 3.02
C LYS A 445 15.26 5.83 3.18
N ALA A 446 14.66 6.49 2.21
CA ALA A 446 13.21 6.68 2.13
C ALA A 446 12.65 5.92 0.94
N TYR A 447 11.49 5.31 1.15
CA TYR A 447 10.77 4.54 0.15
C TYR A 447 9.31 5.00 0.11
N GLN A 448 8.75 5.03 -1.09
CA GLN A 448 7.39 5.46 -1.35
C GLN A 448 6.64 4.41 -2.17
N PHE A 449 5.49 3.97 -1.69
CA PHE A 449 4.59 3.08 -2.44
C PHE A 449 3.36 3.84 -2.92
N TYR A 450 3.04 3.63 -4.19
CA TYR A 450 1.78 4.08 -4.77
C TYR A 450 0.75 2.95 -4.74
N VAL A 451 -0.49 3.28 -4.36
CA VAL A 451 -1.56 2.31 -4.17
C VAL A 451 -2.71 2.66 -5.10
N TYR A 452 -3.17 1.68 -5.87
CA TYR A 452 -4.40 1.79 -6.65
C TYR A 452 -5.05 0.42 -6.71
N ASN A 453 -6.25 0.27 -6.17
CA ASN A 453 -6.92 -1.03 -5.98
C ASN A 453 -8.15 -1.22 -6.87
N GLY A 454 -8.23 -0.45 -7.97
CA GLY A 454 -9.32 -0.49 -8.92
C GLY A 454 -10.52 0.37 -8.52
N LYS A 455 -11.42 0.59 -9.47
CA LYS A 455 -12.70 1.26 -9.28
C LYS A 455 -13.76 0.24 -8.88
N LYS A 456 -14.50 0.57 -7.82
CA LYS A 456 -15.69 -0.18 -7.42
C LYS A 456 -16.69 -0.26 -8.59
N ASP A 457 -16.95 0.87 -9.22
CA ASP A 457 -17.90 1.01 -10.31
C ASP A 457 -17.18 1.40 -11.60
N ILE A 458 -17.40 0.60 -12.65
CA ILE A 458 -17.01 0.92 -14.03
C ILE A 458 -18.27 1.25 -14.84
N ALA A 459 -18.10 1.96 -15.95
CA ALA A 459 -19.21 2.30 -16.84
C ALA A 459 -19.91 1.01 -17.30
N LYS A 460 -21.21 0.89 -17.00
CA LYS A 460 -21.99 -0.28 -17.40
C LYS A 460 -22.41 -0.15 -18.87
N PRO A 461 -22.34 -1.23 -19.66
CA PRO A 461 -22.94 -1.23 -21.00
C PRO A 461 -24.45 -0.95 -20.93
N SER A 462 -24.98 -0.22 -21.91
CA SER A 462 -26.43 -0.01 -22.05
C SER A 462 -27.05 -1.14 -22.86
N PHE A 463 -28.15 -1.69 -22.35
CA PHE A 463 -28.93 -2.74 -23.02
C PHE A 463 -30.36 -2.29 -23.29
N GLN A 464 -30.97 -2.82 -24.33
CA GLN A 464 -32.35 -2.60 -24.69
C GLN A 464 -33.25 -3.62 -23.99
N ASN A 465 -34.41 -3.15 -23.52
CA ASN A 465 -35.50 -3.97 -22.99
C ASN A 465 -36.80 -3.59 -23.72
N LYS A 466 -37.00 -4.11 -24.93
CA LYS A 466 -38.12 -3.76 -25.81
C LYS A 466 -38.53 -4.90 -26.75
N ILE A 467 -39.68 -4.73 -27.38
CA ILE A 467 -40.17 -5.59 -28.47
C ILE A 467 -40.48 -4.69 -29.67
N ASP A 468 -39.78 -4.89 -30.77
CA ASP A 468 -40.01 -4.19 -32.02
C ASP A 468 -41.18 -4.84 -32.79
N SER A 469 -42.00 -4.00 -33.43
CA SER A 469 -43.23 -4.42 -34.13
C SER A 469 -44.21 -5.20 -33.24
N ASN A 470 -44.30 -4.83 -31.96
CA ASN A 470 -45.20 -5.47 -31.00
C ASN A 470 -46.67 -5.04 -31.17
N THR A 471 -47.23 -5.23 -32.37
CA THR A 471 -48.63 -4.93 -32.68
C THR A 471 -49.39 -6.21 -33.04
N PRO A 472 -50.73 -6.20 -32.98
CA PRO A 472 -51.55 -7.36 -33.34
C PRO A 472 -51.57 -7.72 -34.84
N GLU A 473 -51.05 -6.87 -35.73
CA GLU A 473 -51.01 -7.09 -37.18
C GLU A 473 -49.66 -7.66 -37.63
N SER A 474 -48.63 -7.56 -36.78
CA SER A 474 -47.28 -7.99 -37.16
C SER A 474 -47.09 -9.50 -36.99
N LEU A 475 -46.74 -10.16 -38.09
CA LEU A 475 -46.32 -11.56 -38.10
C LEU A 475 -44.87 -11.76 -37.67
N LYS A 476 -44.07 -10.69 -37.63
CA LYS A 476 -42.65 -10.74 -37.25
C LYS A 476 -42.37 -9.81 -36.07
N LYS A 477 -41.65 -10.30 -35.07
CA LYS A 477 -41.35 -9.54 -33.85
C LYS A 477 -39.92 -9.80 -33.41
N ASP A 478 -39.22 -8.74 -33.03
CA ASP A 478 -37.87 -8.80 -32.50
C ASP A 478 -37.88 -8.36 -31.03
N LEU A 479 -37.41 -9.24 -30.15
CA LEU A 479 -37.34 -9.00 -28.72
C LEU A 479 -35.89 -8.75 -28.35
N PHE A 480 -35.66 -7.77 -27.49
CA PHE A 480 -34.34 -7.43 -26.95
C PHE A 480 -34.45 -7.25 -25.45
N TRP A 481 -33.67 -8.01 -24.67
CA TRP A 481 -33.59 -7.86 -23.22
C TRP A 481 -32.16 -7.96 -22.70
N GLU A 482 -31.92 -7.36 -21.55
CA GLU A 482 -30.69 -7.58 -20.80
C GLU A 482 -30.65 -9.03 -20.29
N ASN A 483 -29.61 -9.77 -20.65
CA ASN A 483 -29.44 -11.16 -20.25
C ASN A 483 -29.25 -11.30 -18.72
N GLU A 484 -29.40 -12.52 -18.20
CA GLU A 484 -29.02 -12.83 -16.82
C GLU A 484 -27.58 -12.39 -16.52
N SER A 485 -27.38 -11.91 -15.30
CA SER A 485 -26.11 -11.39 -14.80
C SER A 485 -25.30 -12.46 -14.09
N TYR A 486 -24.01 -12.55 -14.39
CA TYR A 486 -23.10 -13.54 -13.83
C TYR A 486 -21.91 -12.85 -13.16
N THR A 487 -21.65 -13.15 -11.89
CA THR A 487 -20.55 -12.54 -11.14
C THR A 487 -19.26 -13.36 -11.29
N TYR A 488 -18.15 -12.66 -11.47
CA TYR A 488 -16.82 -13.23 -11.72
C TYR A 488 -15.77 -12.58 -10.82
N ASN A 489 -14.87 -13.38 -10.26
CA ASN A 489 -13.68 -12.84 -9.62
C ASN A 489 -12.65 -12.46 -10.69
N VAL A 490 -11.88 -11.41 -10.38
CA VAL A 490 -10.82 -10.91 -11.25
C VAL A 490 -9.49 -10.93 -10.52
N ILE A 491 -8.40 -10.92 -11.28
CA ILE A 491 -7.03 -10.71 -10.80
C ILE A 491 -6.42 -9.50 -11.49
N ARG A 492 -5.27 -9.06 -10.98
CA ARG A 492 -4.32 -8.17 -11.63
C ARG A 492 -2.92 -8.76 -11.51
N TRP A 493 -2.03 -8.35 -12.40
CA TRP A 493 -0.62 -8.72 -12.34
C TRP A 493 0.16 -7.75 -11.45
N MET A 494 0.95 -8.29 -10.53
CA MET A 494 1.92 -7.53 -9.74
C MET A 494 3.26 -8.27 -9.68
N TYR A 495 4.35 -7.56 -9.41
CA TYR A 495 5.71 -8.04 -9.65
C TYR A 495 6.65 -7.84 -8.45
N HIS A 496 7.59 -8.76 -8.29
CA HIS A 496 8.76 -8.57 -7.45
C HIS A 496 9.90 -8.04 -8.32
N LEU A 497 10.57 -6.97 -7.89
CA LEU A 497 11.64 -6.32 -8.64
C LEU A 497 13.02 -6.59 -8.03
N ASP A 498 14.00 -6.86 -8.87
CA ASP A 498 15.40 -7.00 -8.49
C ASP A 498 16.07 -5.64 -8.23
N GLU A 499 17.38 -5.65 -8.00
CA GLU A 499 18.19 -4.46 -7.67
C GLU A 499 18.23 -3.47 -8.85
N GLU A 500 18.09 -3.97 -10.08
CA GLU A 500 18.02 -3.21 -11.32
C GLU A 500 16.59 -2.74 -11.65
N GLY A 501 15.60 -3.12 -10.85
CA GLY A 501 14.20 -2.75 -11.06
C GLY A 501 13.48 -3.62 -12.10
N LYS A 502 13.99 -4.81 -12.42
CA LYS A 502 13.39 -5.76 -13.36
C LYS A 502 12.56 -6.81 -12.62
N PRO A 503 11.43 -7.28 -13.20
CA PRO A 503 10.68 -8.40 -12.66
C PRO A 503 11.55 -9.66 -12.55
N TYR A 504 11.46 -10.35 -11.42
CA TYR A 504 12.13 -11.63 -11.18
C TYR A 504 11.27 -12.53 -10.29
N GLN A 505 11.65 -13.81 -10.18
CA GLN A 505 11.05 -14.75 -9.24
C GLN A 505 11.93 -14.90 -7.99
N PRO A 506 11.47 -14.43 -6.81
CA PRO A 506 12.16 -14.72 -5.56
C PRO A 506 12.10 -16.20 -5.18
N ASP A 507 13.12 -16.68 -4.46
CA ASP A 507 13.16 -18.04 -3.94
C ASP A 507 11.93 -18.34 -3.06
N GLY A 508 11.26 -19.46 -3.34
CA GLY A 508 10.07 -19.90 -2.62
C GLY A 508 8.78 -19.12 -2.96
N VAL A 509 8.83 -18.15 -3.89
CA VAL A 509 7.64 -17.43 -4.37
C VAL A 509 7.15 -18.04 -5.68
N LYS A 510 5.85 -18.29 -5.77
CA LYS A 510 5.20 -18.74 -7.00
C LYS A 510 4.86 -17.52 -7.86
N VAL A 511 5.28 -17.57 -9.12
CA VAL A 511 4.81 -16.67 -10.19
C VAL A 511 3.81 -17.41 -11.08
N ASP A 512 2.84 -16.70 -11.64
CA ASP A 512 1.77 -17.30 -12.46
C ASP A 512 1.84 -16.88 -13.94
N ALA A 513 2.70 -15.93 -14.31
CA ALA A 513 2.92 -15.48 -15.68
C ALA A 513 4.40 -15.60 -16.15
N PRO A 514 4.66 -15.72 -17.47
CA PRO A 514 6.02 -15.87 -18.02
C PRO A 514 6.96 -14.68 -17.78
N ASP A 515 6.39 -13.50 -17.56
CA ASP A 515 7.10 -12.25 -17.24
C ASP A 515 7.30 -12.05 -15.72
N PHE A 516 7.19 -13.13 -14.94
CA PHE A 516 7.27 -13.15 -13.47
C PHE A 516 6.10 -12.45 -12.76
N GLY A 517 4.98 -12.23 -13.44
CA GLY A 517 3.76 -11.72 -12.82
C GLY A 517 3.17 -12.68 -11.78
N VAL A 518 2.76 -12.13 -10.65
CA VAL A 518 2.00 -12.82 -9.59
C VAL A 518 0.53 -12.43 -9.72
N ALA A 519 -0.35 -13.43 -9.76
CA ALA A 519 -1.79 -13.21 -9.87
C ALA A 519 -2.37 -12.73 -8.53
N VAL A 520 -2.59 -11.43 -8.41
CA VAL A 520 -3.15 -10.81 -7.19
C VAL A 520 -4.65 -10.62 -7.34
N PRO A 521 -5.50 -11.00 -6.36
CA PRO A 521 -6.94 -10.77 -6.44
C PRO A 521 -7.28 -9.28 -6.62
N GLY A 522 -8.16 -8.98 -7.58
CA GLY A 522 -8.77 -7.66 -7.66
C GLY A 522 -9.71 -7.42 -6.49
N GLN A 523 -9.85 -6.16 -6.08
CA GLN A 523 -10.67 -5.79 -4.92
C GLN A 523 -12.18 -5.99 -5.19
N TYR A 524 -12.61 -5.74 -6.42
CA TYR A 524 -14.02 -5.72 -6.79
C TYR A 524 -14.31 -6.82 -7.83
N PRO A 525 -15.24 -7.74 -7.57
CA PRO A 525 -15.70 -8.67 -8.59
C PRO A 525 -16.43 -7.93 -9.71
N ARG A 526 -16.49 -8.54 -10.89
CA ARG A 526 -17.15 -7.98 -12.07
C ARG A 526 -18.38 -8.78 -12.46
N VAL A 527 -19.35 -8.11 -13.07
CA VAL A 527 -20.59 -8.73 -13.52
C VAL A 527 -20.56 -8.80 -15.05
N PHE A 528 -20.62 -10.02 -15.57
CA PHE A 528 -20.84 -10.27 -16.98
C PHE A 528 -22.34 -10.24 -17.29
N THR A 529 -22.71 -9.39 -18.24
CA THR A 529 -24.04 -9.33 -18.83
C THR A 529 -23.91 -8.90 -20.30
N GLN A 530 -24.89 -9.27 -21.13
CA GLN A 530 -24.93 -8.97 -22.57
C GLN A 530 -26.37 -8.77 -23.06
N GLN A 531 -26.51 -8.25 -24.28
CA GLN A 531 -27.80 -8.12 -24.95
C GLN A 531 -28.27 -9.50 -25.44
N ALA A 532 -29.32 -10.04 -24.83
CA ALA A 532 -30.05 -11.17 -25.39
C ALA A 532 -31.12 -10.70 -26.39
N SER A 533 -31.50 -11.59 -27.30
CA SER A 533 -32.52 -11.30 -28.30
C SER A 533 -33.32 -12.53 -28.73
N ALA A 534 -34.51 -12.28 -29.29
CA ALA A 534 -35.30 -13.30 -29.96
C ALA A 534 -35.94 -12.74 -31.23
N ASN A 535 -35.94 -13.51 -32.32
CA ASN A 535 -36.71 -13.24 -33.52
C ASN A 535 -37.85 -14.26 -33.62
N LEU A 536 -39.06 -13.75 -33.81
CA LEU A 536 -40.29 -14.51 -34.02
C LEU A 536 -40.81 -14.22 -35.42
N ALA A 537 -41.25 -15.26 -36.14
CA ALA A 537 -41.98 -15.10 -37.39
C ALA A 537 -43.11 -16.14 -37.51
N TRP A 538 -44.34 -15.68 -37.74
CA TRP A 538 -45.50 -16.51 -38.09
C TRP A 538 -45.69 -16.58 -39.62
N LYS A 539 -46.16 -17.72 -40.10
CA LYS A 539 -46.46 -17.98 -41.51
C LYS A 539 -47.68 -18.91 -41.63
N GLN A 540 -48.51 -18.64 -42.63
CA GLN A 540 -49.53 -19.59 -43.10
C GLN A 540 -48.86 -20.54 -44.10
N GLU A 541 -48.85 -21.84 -43.81
CA GLU A 541 -48.35 -22.84 -44.78
C GLU A 541 -49.46 -23.25 -45.75
N LYS A 542 -50.64 -23.55 -45.20
CA LYS A 542 -51.85 -23.78 -45.96
C LYS A 542 -53.00 -23.04 -45.28
N SER A 543 -53.53 -22.02 -45.95
CA SER A 543 -54.68 -21.29 -45.43
C SER A 543 -55.95 -22.15 -45.55
N MET A 544 -56.96 -21.82 -44.75
CA MET A 544 -58.30 -22.42 -44.87
C MET A 544 -58.82 -22.32 -46.29
N ALA A 545 -58.60 -21.18 -46.96
CA ALA A 545 -59.00 -20.98 -48.34
C ALA A 545 -58.35 -21.98 -49.30
N GLN A 546 -57.05 -22.26 -49.15
CA GLN A 546 -56.34 -23.25 -49.94
C GLN A 546 -56.83 -24.67 -49.63
N GLU A 547 -57.09 -24.98 -48.35
CA GLU A 547 -57.55 -26.30 -47.92
C GLU A 547 -58.95 -26.66 -48.44
N TYR A 548 -59.82 -25.66 -48.65
CA TYR A 548 -61.18 -25.87 -49.19
C TYR A 548 -61.29 -25.63 -50.70
N ALA A 549 -60.24 -25.15 -51.38
CA ALA A 549 -60.29 -24.72 -52.78
C ALA A 549 -60.77 -25.84 -53.73
N THR A 550 -60.24 -27.06 -53.57
CA THR A 550 -60.60 -28.19 -54.43
C THR A 550 -62.09 -28.54 -54.36
N ALA A 551 -62.64 -28.62 -53.15
CA ALA A 551 -64.06 -28.91 -52.94
C ALA A 551 -64.95 -27.76 -53.45
N ARG A 552 -64.50 -26.52 -53.30
CA ARG A 552 -65.19 -25.34 -53.81
C ARG A 552 -65.24 -25.29 -55.33
N ASP A 553 -64.13 -25.51 -56.00
CA ASP A 553 -64.05 -25.51 -57.46
C ASP A 553 -64.87 -26.67 -58.05
N ALA A 554 -64.84 -27.84 -57.41
CA ALA A 554 -65.68 -28.96 -57.79
C ALA A 554 -67.18 -28.65 -57.70
N ALA A 555 -67.62 -27.96 -56.64
CA ALA A 555 -69.01 -27.53 -56.48
C ALA A 555 -69.44 -26.52 -57.55
N LYS A 556 -68.59 -25.53 -57.82
CA LYS A 556 -68.80 -24.50 -58.84
C LYS A 556 -68.90 -25.10 -60.24
N ASP A 557 -68.10 -26.12 -60.53
CA ASP A 557 -68.10 -26.88 -61.79
C ASP A 557 -69.19 -27.97 -61.85
N ARG A 558 -69.98 -28.15 -60.77
CA ARG A 558 -71.02 -29.18 -60.64
C ARG A 558 -70.50 -30.61 -60.83
N LYS A 559 -69.28 -30.88 -60.37
CA LYS A 559 -68.69 -32.22 -60.40
C LYS A 559 -69.29 -33.04 -59.25
N ASN A 560 -69.83 -34.21 -59.56
CA ASN A 560 -70.44 -35.12 -58.58
C ASN A 560 -69.45 -36.16 -58.00
N ASN A 561 -68.15 -35.97 -58.19
CA ASN A 561 -67.15 -36.89 -57.67
C ASN A 561 -66.88 -36.63 -56.18
N LYS A 562 -67.30 -37.56 -55.32
CA LYS A 562 -67.14 -37.47 -53.85
C LYS A 562 -65.69 -37.27 -53.41
N SER A 563 -64.70 -37.78 -54.15
CA SER A 563 -63.29 -37.63 -53.77
C SER A 563 -62.77 -36.19 -53.86
N LEU A 564 -63.49 -35.30 -54.57
CA LEU A 564 -63.13 -33.88 -54.68
C LEU A 564 -63.63 -33.05 -53.48
N TYR A 565 -64.53 -33.60 -52.66
CA TYR A 565 -65.11 -32.95 -51.49
C TYR A 565 -64.46 -33.45 -50.20
N ASP A 566 -63.14 -33.49 -50.13
CA ASP A 566 -62.40 -34.14 -49.03
C ASP A 566 -62.65 -33.52 -47.65
N LYS A 567 -62.90 -32.21 -47.56
CA LYS A 567 -63.05 -31.49 -46.28
C LYS A 567 -64.42 -30.87 -46.02
N ALA A 568 -65.18 -30.56 -47.06
CA ALA A 568 -66.49 -29.97 -46.93
C ALA A 568 -67.38 -30.29 -48.13
N VAL A 569 -68.68 -30.44 -47.88
CA VAL A 569 -69.69 -30.55 -48.95
C VAL A 569 -70.23 -29.17 -49.27
N PHE A 570 -69.73 -28.57 -50.35
CA PHE A 570 -70.25 -27.31 -50.87
C PHE A 570 -71.44 -27.61 -51.81
N PRO A 571 -72.54 -26.85 -51.73
CA PRO A 571 -73.71 -27.06 -52.58
C PRO A 571 -73.36 -26.73 -54.03
N THR A 572 -73.98 -27.43 -54.99
CA THR A 572 -73.86 -27.18 -56.44
C THR A 572 -74.95 -26.22 -56.97
N ASP A 573 -75.91 -25.85 -56.11
CA ASP A 573 -76.99 -24.92 -56.40
C ASP A 573 -76.47 -23.58 -56.89
N ARG A 574 -77.00 -23.10 -58.02
CA ARG A 574 -76.53 -21.87 -58.68
C ARG A 574 -76.71 -20.64 -57.79
N ASP A 575 -77.80 -20.59 -57.03
CA ASP A 575 -78.15 -19.45 -56.18
C ASP A 575 -77.29 -19.34 -54.92
N LEU A 576 -76.60 -20.43 -54.54
CA LEU A 576 -75.68 -20.48 -53.41
C LEU A 576 -74.24 -20.15 -53.80
N GLN A 577 -73.88 -20.23 -55.09
CA GLN A 577 -72.52 -19.93 -55.58
C GLN A 577 -72.09 -18.46 -55.42
N LYS A 578 -73.04 -17.56 -55.11
CA LYS A 578 -72.74 -16.14 -54.81
C LYS A 578 -71.99 -15.95 -53.49
N TYR A 579 -72.00 -16.94 -52.61
CA TYR A 579 -71.27 -16.90 -51.33
C TYR A 579 -69.88 -17.53 -51.47
N ALA A 580 -68.93 -17.07 -50.65
CA ALA A 580 -67.57 -17.60 -50.67
C ALA A 580 -67.51 -19.03 -50.11
N TYR A 581 -68.15 -19.32 -48.97
CA TYR A 581 -68.15 -20.66 -48.39
C TYR A 581 -69.58 -21.08 -48.03
N PRO A 582 -70.44 -21.38 -49.03
CA PRO A 582 -71.82 -21.79 -48.78
C PRO A 582 -71.88 -23.24 -48.28
N ILE A 583 -72.67 -23.54 -47.26
CA ILE A 583 -72.94 -24.92 -46.84
C ILE A 583 -74.43 -25.12 -46.55
N LYS A 584 -74.91 -26.35 -46.73
CA LYS A 584 -76.19 -26.81 -46.16
C LYS A 584 -75.91 -27.47 -44.81
N SER A 585 -76.73 -27.17 -43.83
CA SER A 585 -76.61 -27.76 -42.49
C SER A 585 -76.83 -29.28 -42.52
N GLY A 586 -76.12 -30.04 -41.67
CA GLY A 586 -76.20 -31.52 -41.64
C GLY A 586 -75.08 -32.24 -42.39
N TYR A 587 -74.37 -31.56 -43.29
CA TYR A 587 -73.16 -32.10 -43.93
C TYR A 587 -71.90 -31.85 -43.11
N TYR A 588 -70.82 -32.58 -43.43
CA TYR A 588 -69.53 -32.33 -42.80
C TYR A 588 -68.88 -31.05 -43.30
N PHE A 589 -68.27 -30.36 -42.35
CA PHE A 589 -67.41 -29.21 -42.57
C PHE A 589 -66.20 -29.37 -41.63
N ASN A 590 -65.19 -30.05 -42.13
CA ASN A 590 -64.01 -30.41 -41.36
C ASN A 590 -63.20 -29.14 -41.07
N PRO A 591 -62.82 -28.86 -39.81
CA PRO A 591 -61.87 -27.79 -39.54
C PRO A 591 -60.55 -28.10 -40.25
N ALA A 592 -59.90 -27.08 -40.79
CA ALA A 592 -58.70 -27.21 -41.60
C ALA A 592 -57.79 -25.98 -41.44
N GLY A 593 -56.54 -26.12 -41.88
CA GLY A 593 -55.50 -25.08 -41.85
C GLY A 593 -54.18 -25.58 -41.28
N SER A 594 -53.07 -25.00 -41.73
CA SER A 594 -51.73 -25.31 -41.24
C SER A 594 -50.91 -24.02 -41.08
N TYR A 595 -50.44 -23.77 -39.86
CA TYR A 595 -49.75 -22.54 -39.47
C TYR A 595 -48.39 -22.88 -38.87
N THR A 596 -47.35 -22.13 -39.24
CA THR A 596 -45.99 -22.34 -38.75
C THR A 596 -45.48 -21.08 -38.08
N PHE A 597 -44.66 -21.23 -37.04
CA PHE A 597 -43.82 -20.15 -36.57
C PHE A 597 -42.39 -20.60 -36.30
N THR A 598 -41.46 -19.67 -36.42
CA THR A 598 -40.06 -19.86 -36.07
C THR A 598 -39.69 -18.94 -34.93
N VAL A 599 -38.99 -19.49 -33.94
CA VAL A 599 -38.35 -18.73 -32.85
C VAL A 599 -36.87 -18.93 -32.96
N LYS A 600 -36.10 -17.84 -32.99
CA LYS A 600 -34.65 -17.85 -32.89
C LYS A 600 -34.21 -16.99 -31.72
N THR A 601 -33.61 -17.57 -30.69
CA THR A 601 -33.07 -16.83 -29.54
C THR A 601 -31.55 -16.77 -29.57
N VAL A 602 -30.98 -15.70 -29.02
CA VAL A 602 -29.57 -15.56 -28.69
C VAL A 602 -29.46 -15.18 -27.21
N THR A 603 -28.84 -16.04 -26.40
CA THR A 603 -28.67 -15.83 -24.96
C THR A 603 -27.24 -16.14 -24.51
N PHE A 604 -26.88 -15.72 -23.30
CA PHE A 604 -25.54 -15.93 -22.74
C PHE A 604 -25.63 -16.66 -21.40
N LYS A 605 -24.87 -17.74 -21.23
CA LYS A 605 -24.87 -18.50 -19.96
C LYS A 605 -23.62 -19.32 -19.73
N GLN A 606 -23.51 -19.89 -18.53
CA GLN A 606 -22.36 -20.67 -18.08
C GLN A 606 -22.40 -22.16 -18.44
N SER A 607 -23.17 -22.54 -19.47
CA SER A 607 -23.38 -23.93 -19.87
C SER A 607 -23.74 -24.03 -21.36
N GLU A 608 -23.37 -25.14 -21.99
CA GLU A 608 -23.67 -25.47 -23.40
C GLU A 608 -25.06 -26.13 -23.57
N ALA A 609 -25.76 -26.40 -22.47
CA ALA A 609 -27.09 -27.01 -22.48
C ALA A 609 -28.12 -26.16 -23.24
N ASP A 610 -29.29 -26.72 -23.54
CA ASP A 610 -30.43 -25.97 -24.09
C ASP A 610 -30.88 -24.87 -23.11
N THR A 611 -31.39 -23.74 -23.60
CA THR A 611 -31.82 -22.64 -22.74
C THR A 611 -33.27 -22.79 -22.33
N ALA A 612 -33.53 -22.49 -21.06
CA ALA A 612 -34.89 -22.43 -20.55
C ALA A 612 -35.63 -21.23 -21.17
N ASP A 613 -34.91 -20.13 -21.47
CA ASP A 613 -35.44 -18.98 -22.18
C ASP A 613 -36.09 -19.34 -23.52
N HIS A 614 -35.37 -20.08 -24.36
CA HIS A 614 -35.87 -20.51 -25.67
C HIS A 614 -37.07 -21.44 -25.55
N ARG A 615 -36.96 -22.46 -24.68
CA ARG A 615 -38.04 -23.43 -24.44
C ARG A 615 -39.32 -22.75 -23.98
N ASP A 616 -39.21 -21.85 -23.01
CA ASP A 616 -40.37 -21.21 -22.39
C ASP A 616 -41.05 -20.24 -23.35
N LEU A 617 -40.28 -19.52 -24.18
CA LEU A 617 -40.83 -18.67 -25.24
C LEU A 617 -41.55 -19.49 -26.31
N VAL A 618 -40.96 -20.61 -26.77
CA VAL A 618 -41.61 -21.52 -27.73
C VAL A 618 -42.92 -22.06 -27.15
N HIS A 619 -42.93 -22.54 -25.91
CA HIS A 619 -44.14 -23.04 -25.24
C HIS A 619 -45.20 -21.94 -25.09
N ALA A 620 -44.83 -20.73 -24.69
CA ALA A 620 -45.77 -19.61 -24.59
C ALA A 620 -46.45 -19.31 -25.94
N LEU A 621 -45.71 -19.40 -27.04
CA LEU A 621 -46.24 -19.20 -28.39
C LEU A 621 -47.18 -20.33 -28.82
N ILE A 622 -46.81 -21.59 -28.56
CA ILE A 622 -47.69 -22.75 -28.78
C ILE A 622 -49.03 -22.55 -28.04
N ASN A 623 -48.96 -22.16 -26.77
CA ASN A 623 -50.14 -22.04 -25.92
C ASN A 623 -50.95 -20.77 -26.22
N SER A 624 -50.38 -19.80 -26.94
CA SER A 624 -51.08 -18.60 -27.39
C SER A 624 -51.93 -18.81 -28.64
N PHE A 625 -51.69 -19.86 -29.44
CA PHE A 625 -52.47 -20.13 -30.66
C PHE A 625 -53.93 -20.51 -30.36
N ARG A 626 -54.85 -20.06 -31.22
CA ARG A 626 -56.30 -20.25 -31.11
C ARG A 626 -56.87 -20.61 -32.48
N TYR A 627 -57.64 -21.69 -32.54
CA TYR A 627 -58.53 -21.96 -33.67
C TYR A 627 -59.98 -21.92 -33.21
N GLU A 628 -60.72 -20.93 -33.69
CA GLU A 628 -62.05 -20.58 -33.21
C GLU A 628 -63.08 -20.69 -34.33
N THR A 629 -64.23 -21.28 -34.02
CA THR A 629 -65.39 -21.29 -34.90
C THR A 629 -66.67 -21.26 -34.09
N ASN A 630 -67.69 -20.57 -34.62
CA ASN A 630 -69.04 -20.56 -34.06
C ASN A 630 -70.01 -21.49 -34.82
N LEU A 631 -69.49 -22.34 -35.73
CA LEU A 631 -70.27 -23.39 -36.38
C LEU A 631 -70.86 -24.37 -35.35
N ILE A 632 -72.05 -24.88 -35.66
CA ILE A 632 -72.79 -25.80 -34.80
C ILE A 632 -72.64 -27.21 -35.34
N TYR A 633 -72.06 -28.10 -34.54
CA TYR A 633 -71.77 -29.49 -34.87
C TYR A 633 -72.72 -30.45 -34.15
N ILE A 634 -72.74 -31.71 -34.60
CA ILE A 634 -73.46 -32.80 -33.95
C ILE A 634 -72.47 -33.83 -33.40
N ASN A 635 -72.62 -34.19 -32.13
CA ASN A 635 -71.80 -35.22 -31.50
C ASN A 635 -72.43 -36.64 -31.67
N ALA A 636 -71.72 -37.67 -31.24
CA ALA A 636 -72.15 -39.07 -31.32
C ALA A 636 -73.40 -39.35 -30.48
N LYS A 637 -73.66 -38.52 -29.46
CA LYS A 637 -74.89 -38.55 -28.64
C LYS A 637 -76.06 -37.81 -29.28
N LYS A 638 -75.90 -37.31 -30.51
CA LYS A 638 -76.89 -36.53 -31.26
C LYS A 638 -77.22 -35.17 -30.62
N GLU A 639 -76.31 -34.64 -29.82
CA GLU A 639 -76.44 -33.32 -29.20
C GLU A 639 -75.79 -32.26 -30.10
N ALA A 640 -76.39 -31.07 -30.15
CA ALA A 640 -75.78 -29.90 -30.78
C ALA A 640 -74.64 -29.36 -29.90
N VAL A 641 -73.46 -29.23 -30.48
CA VAL A 641 -72.23 -28.82 -29.78
C VAL A 641 -71.43 -27.80 -30.58
N ASN A 642 -70.55 -27.04 -29.92
CA ASN A 642 -69.49 -26.29 -30.61
C ASN A 642 -68.31 -27.21 -30.99
N ILE A 643 -67.25 -26.66 -31.60
CA ILE A 643 -66.07 -27.45 -32.00
C ILE A 643 -65.36 -28.15 -30.82
N LYS A 644 -65.55 -27.65 -29.58
CA LYS A 644 -65.02 -28.22 -28.34
C LYS A 644 -65.92 -29.29 -27.73
N ASN A 645 -66.96 -29.71 -28.44
CA ASN A 645 -67.93 -30.71 -27.97
C ASN A 645 -68.75 -30.23 -26.75
N GLU A 646 -68.85 -28.92 -26.54
CA GLU A 646 -69.65 -28.33 -25.47
C GLU A 646 -71.09 -28.14 -25.94
N GLY A 647 -72.07 -28.55 -25.13
CA GLY A 647 -73.49 -28.51 -25.49
C GLY A 647 -74.03 -27.11 -25.73
N LEU A 648 -74.88 -26.97 -26.75
CA LEU A 648 -75.49 -25.70 -27.14
C LEU A 648 -76.97 -25.64 -26.74
N ALA A 649 -77.39 -24.48 -26.24
CA ALA A 649 -78.79 -24.23 -25.91
C ALA A 649 -79.65 -24.06 -27.17
N ARG A 650 -80.90 -24.54 -27.11
CA ARG A 650 -81.89 -24.27 -28.16
C ARG A 650 -82.23 -22.79 -28.23
N GLN A 651 -82.45 -22.28 -29.44
CA GLN A 651 -82.90 -20.92 -29.71
C GLN A 651 -83.79 -20.92 -30.96
N GLY A 652 -85.08 -20.60 -30.78
CA GLY A 652 -86.08 -20.70 -31.85
C GLY A 652 -86.18 -22.13 -32.41
N GLY A 653 -86.26 -22.25 -33.75
CA GLY A 653 -86.26 -23.54 -34.47
C GLY A 653 -84.89 -24.22 -34.60
N GLY A 654 -83.85 -23.72 -33.91
CA GLY A 654 -82.49 -24.27 -33.98
C GLY A 654 -81.72 -24.09 -32.67
N PHE A 655 -80.43 -23.78 -32.78
CA PHE A 655 -79.51 -23.66 -31.65
C PHE A 655 -78.76 -22.32 -31.67
N LYS A 656 -78.43 -21.80 -30.50
CA LYS A 656 -77.61 -20.60 -30.35
C LYS A 656 -76.17 -20.91 -30.77
N ALA A 657 -75.64 -20.17 -31.75
CA ALA A 657 -74.23 -20.22 -32.11
C ALA A 657 -73.37 -19.68 -30.95
N VAL A 658 -72.50 -20.53 -30.41
CA VAL A 658 -71.51 -20.16 -29.38
C VAL A 658 -70.14 -20.60 -29.88
N PRO A 659 -69.13 -19.72 -29.91
CA PRO A 659 -67.81 -20.08 -30.39
C PRO A 659 -67.18 -21.15 -29.49
N GLY A 660 -66.51 -22.12 -30.11
CA GLY A 660 -65.58 -23.01 -29.44
C GLY A 660 -64.16 -22.74 -29.92
N ILE A 661 -63.18 -22.94 -29.04
CA ILE A 661 -61.77 -22.60 -29.29
C ILE A 661 -60.90 -23.82 -29.05
N LEU A 662 -60.27 -24.34 -30.10
CA LEU A 662 -59.20 -25.33 -29.98
C LEU A 662 -57.88 -24.64 -29.61
N LYS A 663 -57.15 -25.29 -28.68
CA LYS A 663 -55.85 -24.84 -28.17
C LYS A 663 -54.88 -26.03 -28.16
N ALA A 664 -53.58 -25.76 -28.17
CA ALA A 664 -52.57 -26.81 -28.08
C ALA A 664 -52.66 -27.63 -26.78
N GLU A 665 -52.96 -26.97 -25.66
CA GLU A 665 -53.12 -27.62 -24.34
C GLU A 665 -54.39 -28.51 -24.28
N ASP A 666 -55.38 -28.20 -25.10
CA ASP A 666 -56.64 -28.93 -25.16
C ASP A 666 -57.10 -29.16 -26.62
N PRO A 667 -56.43 -30.09 -27.33
CA PRO A 667 -56.55 -30.26 -28.77
C PRO A 667 -57.78 -31.06 -29.21
N LYS A 668 -58.57 -31.57 -28.25
CA LYS A 668 -59.71 -32.44 -28.54
C LYS A 668 -60.95 -31.62 -28.89
N GLY A 669 -61.65 -32.00 -29.93
CA GLY A 669 -62.91 -31.37 -30.35
C GLY A 669 -64.10 -32.32 -30.27
N VAL A 670 -65.03 -32.18 -31.23
CA VAL A 670 -66.24 -33.01 -31.36
C VAL A 670 -65.92 -34.50 -31.21
N ASN A 671 -66.71 -35.22 -30.41
CA ASN A 671 -66.51 -36.63 -30.06
C ASN A 671 -65.17 -36.97 -29.37
N GLY A 672 -64.47 -35.98 -28.83
CA GLY A 672 -63.15 -36.16 -28.22
C GLY A 672 -62.04 -36.44 -29.25
N ALA A 673 -62.30 -36.26 -30.54
CA ALA A 673 -61.32 -36.42 -31.60
C ALA A 673 -60.21 -35.36 -31.48
N VAL A 674 -58.95 -35.74 -31.72
CA VAL A 674 -57.83 -34.78 -31.73
C VAL A 674 -57.90 -33.97 -33.04
N LEU A 675 -58.27 -32.70 -32.93
CA LEU A 675 -58.47 -31.80 -34.08
C LEU A 675 -57.38 -30.73 -34.19
N LEU A 676 -56.39 -30.73 -33.31
CA LEU A 676 -55.21 -29.86 -33.37
C LEU A 676 -53.98 -30.68 -33.00
N GLU A 677 -52.95 -30.65 -33.85
CA GLU A 677 -51.67 -31.29 -33.59
C GLU A 677 -50.54 -30.27 -33.68
N VAL A 678 -49.58 -30.35 -32.75
CA VAL A 678 -48.38 -29.52 -32.73
C VAL A 678 -47.17 -30.36 -33.11
N LYS A 679 -46.46 -29.93 -34.15
CA LYS A 679 -45.23 -30.54 -34.63
C LYS A 679 -44.05 -29.62 -34.34
N ASP A 680 -43.23 -30.03 -33.37
CA ASP A 680 -42.02 -29.34 -32.93
C ASP A 680 -40.81 -30.31 -32.96
N ARG A 681 -39.74 -29.97 -32.22
CA ARG A 681 -38.54 -30.82 -32.08
C ARG A 681 -38.81 -32.25 -31.60
N LYS A 682 -39.89 -32.50 -30.86
CA LYS A 682 -40.26 -33.86 -30.40
C LYS A 682 -40.79 -34.70 -31.56
N SER A 683 -41.47 -34.05 -32.51
CA SER A 683 -41.99 -34.71 -33.71
C SER A 683 -40.91 -34.95 -34.77
N ASP A 684 -40.01 -33.99 -34.96
CA ASP A 684 -38.87 -34.10 -35.88
C ASP A 684 -37.67 -33.32 -35.31
N PRO A 685 -36.56 -34.00 -34.96
CA PRO A 685 -35.36 -33.34 -34.44
C PRO A 685 -34.80 -32.24 -35.36
N LYS A 686 -35.03 -32.30 -36.69
CA LYS A 686 -34.57 -31.27 -37.64
C LYS A 686 -35.22 -29.91 -37.44
N ARG A 687 -36.35 -29.86 -36.72
CA ARG A 687 -37.05 -28.62 -36.36
C ARG A 687 -36.36 -27.82 -35.27
N TYR A 688 -35.24 -28.30 -34.73
CA TYR A 688 -34.43 -27.60 -33.75
C TYR A 688 -32.95 -27.58 -34.16
N THR A 689 -32.34 -26.41 -34.09
CA THR A 689 -30.89 -26.25 -34.25
C THR A 689 -30.32 -25.41 -33.11
N LYS A 690 -29.08 -25.73 -32.71
CA LYS A 690 -28.34 -25.02 -31.67
C LYS A 690 -26.92 -24.76 -32.14
N VAL A 691 -26.45 -23.52 -31.96
CA VAL A 691 -25.07 -23.10 -32.15
C VAL A 691 -24.53 -22.61 -30.81
N VAL A 692 -23.37 -23.13 -30.41
CA VAL A 692 -22.70 -22.78 -29.15
C VAL A 692 -21.37 -22.11 -29.49
N GLU A 693 -21.21 -20.86 -29.07
CA GLU A 693 -19.99 -20.08 -29.29
C GLU A 693 -19.35 -19.72 -27.93
N PRO A 694 -18.12 -20.19 -27.61
CA PRO A 694 -17.47 -19.85 -26.36
C PRO A 694 -17.01 -18.38 -26.33
N ILE A 695 -17.32 -17.69 -25.24
CA ILE A 695 -16.85 -16.33 -24.97
C ILE A 695 -15.57 -16.42 -24.14
N TYR A 696 -14.45 -16.56 -24.84
CA TYR A 696 -13.15 -16.85 -24.24
C TYR A 696 -12.60 -15.65 -23.44
N TYR A 697 -11.91 -15.94 -22.33
CA TYR A 697 -11.09 -14.99 -21.60
C TYR A 697 -9.69 -15.58 -21.42
N SER A 698 -8.69 -14.71 -21.25
CA SER A 698 -7.31 -15.07 -20.96
C SER A 698 -6.76 -14.16 -19.87
N GLN A 699 -5.78 -14.66 -19.12
CA GLN A 699 -4.96 -13.87 -18.20
C GLN A 699 -3.66 -13.39 -18.84
N ASP A 700 -3.44 -13.72 -20.11
CA ASP A 700 -2.33 -13.22 -20.91
C ASP A 700 -2.47 -11.70 -21.13
N GLN A 701 -1.34 -10.99 -21.11
CA GLN A 701 -1.26 -9.56 -21.38
C GLN A 701 -1.66 -9.21 -22.82
N ASP A 702 -1.56 -10.17 -23.77
CA ASP A 702 -2.09 -10.05 -25.12
C ASP A 702 -3.62 -9.98 -25.12
N GLU A 703 -4.14 -8.76 -25.29
CA GLU A 703 -5.56 -8.48 -25.26
C GLU A 703 -6.36 -9.19 -26.37
N SER A 704 -5.74 -9.65 -27.46
CA SER A 704 -6.43 -10.36 -28.54
C SER A 704 -6.99 -11.71 -28.07
N LYS A 705 -6.41 -12.27 -27.00
CA LYS A 705 -6.79 -13.53 -26.37
C LYS A 705 -7.94 -13.41 -25.38
N THR A 706 -8.54 -12.24 -25.23
CA THR A 706 -9.74 -12.03 -24.41
C THR A 706 -10.86 -11.46 -25.27
N HIS A 707 -12.03 -12.09 -25.24
CA HIS A 707 -13.18 -11.66 -26.03
C HIS A 707 -13.63 -10.25 -25.63
N VAL A 708 -14.04 -9.44 -26.60
CA VAL A 708 -14.43 -8.03 -26.42
C VAL A 708 -15.52 -7.82 -25.35
N PHE A 709 -16.39 -8.79 -25.15
CA PHE A 709 -17.43 -8.75 -24.10
C PHE A 709 -16.86 -8.73 -22.68
N TRP A 710 -15.74 -9.42 -22.44
CA TRP A 710 -15.04 -9.35 -21.15
C TRP A 710 -14.39 -7.99 -20.97
N LYS A 711 -13.74 -7.45 -22.01
CA LYS A 711 -13.09 -6.14 -21.96
C LYS A 711 -14.06 -5.00 -21.63
N LYS A 712 -15.32 -5.12 -22.02
CA LYS A 712 -16.39 -4.16 -21.66
C LYS A 712 -16.72 -4.13 -20.16
N VAL A 713 -16.42 -5.19 -19.42
CA VAL A 713 -16.76 -5.34 -17.99
C VAL A 713 -15.55 -5.47 -17.07
N LEU A 714 -14.33 -5.42 -17.61
CA LEU A 714 -13.07 -5.45 -16.87
C LEU A 714 -12.43 -4.06 -16.88
N GLU A 715 -11.76 -3.68 -15.80
CA GLU A 715 -11.01 -2.43 -15.73
C GLU A 715 -9.64 -2.51 -16.44
N GLY A 716 -9.20 -1.40 -17.02
CA GLY A 716 -7.91 -1.29 -17.72
C GLY A 716 -8.00 -1.53 -19.23
N TYR A 717 -9.22 -1.58 -19.77
CA TYR A 717 -9.51 -1.74 -21.20
C TYR A 717 -10.21 -0.51 -21.79
N SER A 718 -10.05 -0.33 -23.09
CA SER A 718 -10.69 0.76 -23.83
C SER A 718 -12.21 0.59 -23.89
N GLU A 719 -12.67 -0.66 -24.01
CA GLU A 719 -14.06 -1.04 -24.20
C GLU A 719 -14.92 -0.80 -22.96
N SER A 720 -14.32 -0.78 -21.77
CA SER A 720 -14.97 -0.37 -20.52
C SER A 720 -14.75 1.10 -20.19
N SER A 721 -14.18 1.88 -21.11
CA SER A 721 -13.82 3.30 -20.90
C SER A 721 -12.89 3.51 -19.70
N SER A 722 -12.01 2.54 -19.42
CA SER A 722 -11.15 2.53 -18.24
C SER A 722 -9.67 2.29 -18.55
N ALA A 723 -9.26 2.42 -19.82
CA ALA A 723 -7.87 2.31 -20.24
C ALA A 723 -6.91 3.24 -19.47
N GLY A 724 -7.40 4.38 -18.97
CA GLY A 724 -6.64 5.29 -18.12
C GLY A 724 -6.11 4.65 -16.83
N SER A 725 -6.80 3.64 -16.28
CA SER A 725 -6.32 2.90 -15.11
C SER A 725 -5.04 2.12 -15.40
N HIS A 726 -4.93 1.55 -16.60
CA HIS A 726 -3.72 0.84 -17.02
C HIS A 726 -2.60 1.83 -17.36
N ALA A 727 -2.90 2.92 -18.07
CA ALA A 727 -1.89 3.91 -18.45
C ALA A 727 -1.31 4.66 -17.23
N ALA A 728 -2.13 5.05 -16.27
CA ALA A 728 -1.69 5.84 -15.11
C ALA A 728 -1.15 4.98 -13.97
N TYR A 729 -1.75 3.80 -13.75
CA TYR A 729 -1.50 3.00 -12.54
C TYR A 729 -1.04 1.58 -12.85
N LYS A 730 -0.79 1.25 -14.13
CA LYS A 730 -0.50 -0.12 -14.59
C LYS A 730 -1.54 -1.15 -14.14
N TYR A 731 -2.75 -0.70 -13.80
CA TYR A 731 -3.81 -1.55 -13.29
C TYR A 731 -4.71 -2.04 -14.43
N ARG A 732 -4.74 -3.36 -14.62
CA ARG A 732 -5.60 -4.05 -15.57
C ARG A 732 -6.11 -5.34 -14.95
N GLU A 733 -7.39 -5.61 -15.15
CA GLU A 733 -8.06 -6.78 -14.63
C GLU A 733 -8.15 -7.90 -15.64
N PHE A 734 -8.07 -9.12 -15.16
CA PHE A 734 -8.27 -10.33 -15.95
C PHE A 734 -9.26 -11.24 -15.21
N VAL A 735 -10.10 -11.97 -15.93
CA VAL A 735 -10.97 -12.97 -15.30
C VAL A 735 -10.10 -14.02 -14.61
N LYS A 736 -10.45 -14.40 -13.38
CA LYS A 736 -9.68 -15.40 -12.65
C LYS A 736 -9.80 -16.77 -13.33
N ASN A 737 -8.68 -17.46 -13.54
CA ASN A 737 -8.69 -18.85 -14.01
C ASN A 737 -9.49 -19.75 -13.06
N GLY A 738 -10.29 -20.65 -13.63
CA GLY A 738 -11.20 -21.54 -12.91
C GLY A 738 -12.62 -20.98 -12.75
N GLU A 739 -12.86 -19.73 -13.13
CA GLU A 739 -14.21 -19.19 -13.21
C GLU A 739 -15.04 -19.89 -14.31
N PRO A 740 -16.38 -20.01 -14.16
CA PRO A 740 -17.22 -20.71 -15.12
C PRO A 740 -17.10 -20.13 -16.54
N LYS A 741 -16.96 -20.99 -17.54
CA LYS A 741 -16.94 -20.58 -18.95
C LYS A 741 -18.26 -19.89 -19.32
N MET A 742 -18.19 -18.93 -20.23
CA MET A 742 -19.37 -18.24 -20.75
C MET A 742 -19.58 -18.61 -22.20
N TYR A 743 -20.83 -18.82 -22.61
CA TYR A 743 -21.20 -19.22 -23.96
C TYR A 743 -22.30 -18.32 -24.48
N LYS A 744 -22.21 -17.97 -25.77
CA LYS A 744 -23.32 -17.45 -26.55
C LYS A 744 -24.05 -18.64 -27.18
N ILE A 745 -25.32 -18.77 -26.87
CA ILE A 745 -26.17 -19.87 -27.33
C ILE A 745 -27.20 -19.29 -28.30
N THR A 746 -27.16 -19.78 -29.54
CA THR A 746 -28.18 -19.48 -30.54
C THR A 746 -29.03 -20.71 -30.76
N GLU A 747 -30.32 -20.64 -30.43
CA GLU A 747 -31.27 -21.73 -30.63
C GLU A 747 -32.33 -21.31 -31.64
N THR A 748 -32.75 -22.23 -32.50
CA THR A 748 -33.84 -21.99 -33.45
C THR A 748 -34.80 -23.17 -33.42
N THR A 749 -36.09 -22.90 -33.24
CA THR A 749 -37.16 -23.90 -33.32
C THR A 749 -38.22 -23.49 -34.32
N GLU A 750 -38.58 -24.41 -35.20
CA GLU A 750 -39.75 -24.30 -36.07
C GLU A 750 -40.90 -25.17 -35.52
N VAL A 751 -42.07 -24.57 -35.35
CA VAL A 751 -43.26 -25.26 -34.89
C VAL A 751 -44.35 -25.16 -35.94
N THR A 752 -44.98 -26.27 -36.30
CA THR A 752 -46.16 -26.30 -37.16
C THR A 752 -47.37 -26.76 -36.36
N ILE A 753 -48.47 -25.99 -36.43
CA ILE A 753 -49.76 -26.32 -35.84
C ILE A 753 -50.70 -26.72 -36.98
N GLN A 754 -51.16 -27.97 -36.96
CA GLN A 754 -52.05 -28.54 -37.98
C GLN A 754 -53.45 -28.76 -37.42
N ILE A 755 -54.45 -28.29 -38.14
CA ILE A 755 -55.85 -28.46 -37.78
C ILE A 755 -56.40 -29.69 -38.50
N ASN A 756 -56.96 -30.61 -37.72
CA ASN A 756 -57.53 -31.89 -38.14
C ASN A 756 -56.60 -32.71 -39.07
N PRO A 757 -55.39 -33.08 -38.62
CA PRO A 757 -54.40 -33.76 -39.47
C PRO A 757 -54.89 -35.10 -40.00
N GLY A 758 -55.80 -35.78 -39.28
CA GLY A 758 -56.43 -37.02 -39.73
C GLY A 758 -57.60 -36.83 -40.70
N ASN A 759 -57.94 -35.58 -41.04
CA ASN A 759 -59.12 -35.20 -41.83
C ASN A 759 -60.40 -35.92 -41.38
N ILE A 760 -60.61 -35.98 -40.06
CA ILE A 760 -61.75 -36.66 -39.44
C ILE A 760 -63.02 -35.90 -39.82
N PRO A 761 -64.07 -36.56 -40.36
CA PRO A 761 -65.34 -35.92 -40.66
C PRO A 761 -66.00 -35.30 -39.42
N VAL A 762 -66.27 -33.99 -39.47
CA VAL A 762 -67.01 -33.27 -38.42
C VAL A 762 -68.31 -32.71 -38.99
N TYR A 763 -69.45 -33.29 -38.59
CA TYR A 763 -70.76 -32.96 -39.13
C TYR A 763 -71.38 -31.75 -38.46
N THR A 764 -71.90 -30.83 -39.27
CA THR A 764 -72.74 -29.74 -38.77
C THR A 764 -74.10 -30.28 -38.32
N HIS A 765 -74.75 -29.65 -37.35
CA HIS A 765 -76.07 -30.07 -36.90
C HIS A 765 -77.12 -29.74 -37.98
N ALA A 766 -78.04 -30.67 -38.29
CA ALA A 766 -79.04 -30.49 -39.36
C ALA A 766 -80.04 -29.34 -39.10
N SER A 767 -80.26 -28.96 -37.83
CA SER A 767 -81.05 -27.80 -37.43
C SER A 767 -80.21 -26.54 -37.15
N MET A 768 -78.99 -26.46 -37.68
CA MET A 768 -78.17 -25.25 -37.60
C MET A 768 -78.86 -24.12 -38.40
N PRO A 769 -79.19 -22.97 -37.78
CA PRO A 769 -79.91 -21.90 -38.47
C PRO A 769 -79.15 -21.34 -39.67
N ASN A 770 -79.88 -20.94 -40.71
CA ASN A 770 -79.34 -20.16 -41.82
C ASN A 770 -78.71 -18.86 -41.31
N GLY A 771 -77.58 -18.47 -41.86
CA GLY A 771 -76.88 -17.27 -41.42
C GLY A 771 -75.38 -17.29 -41.73
N LYS A 772 -74.68 -16.30 -41.17
CA LYS A 772 -73.23 -16.14 -41.30
C LYS A 772 -72.53 -16.68 -40.06
N TYR A 773 -71.54 -17.52 -40.29
CA TYR A 773 -70.66 -18.13 -39.31
C TYR A 773 -69.22 -17.80 -39.70
N TYR A 774 -68.28 -17.99 -38.78
CA TYR A 774 -66.87 -17.76 -39.06
C TYR A 774 -66.01 -18.91 -38.56
N VAL A 775 -64.85 -19.04 -39.21
CA VAL A 775 -63.74 -19.86 -38.75
C VAL A 775 -62.51 -18.96 -38.77
N ARG A 776 -61.77 -18.90 -37.66
CA ARG A 776 -60.64 -17.99 -37.48
C ARG A 776 -59.50 -18.66 -36.73
N ALA A 777 -58.29 -18.53 -37.27
CA ALA A 777 -57.04 -18.80 -36.56
C ALA A 777 -56.43 -17.47 -36.11
N TRP A 778 -55.99 -17.41 -34.86
CA TRP A 778 -55.37 -16.21 -34.29
C TRP A 778 -54.40 -16.57 -33.16
N VAL A 779 -53.58 -15.60 -32.76
CA VAL A 779 -52.62 -15.75 -31.68
C VAL A 779 -53.01 -14.78 -30.57
N ASP A 780 -53.19 -15.30 -29.37
CA ASP A 780 -53.48 -14.53 -28.18
C ASP A 780 -52.21 -13.84 -27.63
N LYS A 781 -52.36 -12.88 -26.74
CA LYS A 781 -51.19 -12.26 -26.09
C LYS A 781 -50.49 -13.27 -25.17
N ALA A 782 -49.15 -13.19 -25.11
CA ALA A 782 -48.34 -13.96 -24.17
C ALA A 782 -47.76 -13.03 -23.09
N GLU A 783 -48.09 -13.31 -21.83
CA GLU A 783 -47.63 -12.53 -20.68
C GLU A 783 -46.20 -12.93 -20.30
N LEU A 784 -45.21 -12.32 -20.95
CA LEU A 784 -43.78 -12.60 -20.72
C LEU A 784 -43.35 -12.32 -19.28
N SER A 785 -43.98 -11.35 -18.60
CA SER A 785 -43.71 -10.99 -17.21
C SER A 785 -43.97 -12.11 -16.20
N LYS A 786 -44.74 -13.14 -16.59
CA LYS A 786 -45.02 -14.32 -15.75
C LYS A 786 -43.98 -15.44 -15.91
N LEU A 787 -43.03 -15.28 -16.83
CA LEU A 787 -41.99 -16.27 -17.10
C LEU A 787 -40.74 -15.99 -16.21
N PRO A 788 -39.95 -17.02 -15.85
CA PRO A 788 -38.98 -16.93 -14.76
C PRO A 788 -37.61 -16.31 -15.12
N HIS A 789 -37.44 -15.83 -16.36
CA HIS A 789 -36.13 -15.41 -16.91
C HIS A 789 -36.07 -13.91 -17.18
N ALA A 790 -34.87 -13.37 -17.41
CA ALA A 790 -34.61 -11.93 -17.56
C ALA A 790 -35.48 -11.18 -18.59
N TYR A 791 -36.06 -11.87 -19.59
CA TYR A 791 -37.03 -11.27 -20.52
C TYR A 791 -38.40 -10.98 -19.87
N ASN A 792 -38.62 -11.34 -18.61
CA ASN A 792 -39.82 -10.96 -17.83
C ASN A 792 -39.95 -9.45 -17.63
N LYS A 793 -38.86 -8.70 -17.86
CA LYS A 793 -38.84 -7.24 -17.91
C LYS A 793 -39.52 -6.69 -19.17
N LEU A 794 -39.75 -7.53 -20.18
CA LEU A 794 -40.42 -7.12 -21.41
C LEU A 794 -41.93 -6.95 -21.21
N PRO A 795 -42.58 -6.05 -21.96
CA PRO A 795 -44.03 -5.99 -21.99
C PRO A 795 -44.62 -7.29 -22.53
N ALA A 796 -45.93 -7.49 -22.36
CA ALA A 796 -46.63 -8.60 -22.97
C ALA A 796 -46.36 -8.66 -24.47
N LEU A 797 -46.02 -9.86 -24.96
CA LEU A 797 -45.88 -10.12 -26.38
C LEU A 797 -47.29 -10.11 -26.97
N GLN A 798 -47.59 -9.09 -27.77
CA GLN A 798 -48.88 -8.99 -28.42
C GLN A 798 -49.06 -10.21 -29.33
N GLY A 799 -50.27 -10.71 -29.40
CA GLY A 799 -50.63 -11.79 -30.31
C GLY A 799 -50.71 -11.31 -31.76
N VAL A 800 -51.44 -12.07 -32.58
CA VAL A 800 -51.81 -11.73 -33.95
C VAL A 800 -53.32 -11.85 -34.06
N HIS A 801 -54.02 -10.74 -34.32
CA HIS A 801 -55.49 -10.72 -34.28
C HIS A 801 -56.12 -11.69 -35.28
N VAL A 802 -55.57 -11.76 -36.50
CA VAL A 802 -56.05 -12.67 -37.54
C VAL A 802 -54.83 -13.29 -38.21
N LEU A 803 -54.56 -14.56 -37.89
CA LEU A 803 -53.65 -15.37 -38.70
C LEU A 803 -54.35 -15.81 -39.97
N ASP A 804 -55.62 -16.19 -39.91
CA ASP A 804 -56.41 -16.66 -41.06
C ASP A 804 -57.90 -16.63 -40.69
N GLN A 805 -58.80 -16.34 -41.63
CA GLN A 805 -60.22 -16.26 -41.37
C GLN A 805 -61.05 -16.48 -42.64
N ILE A 806 -62.14 -17.23 -42.50
CA ILE A 806 -63.19 -17.38 -43.52
C ILE A 806 -64.58 -17.12 -42.92
N GLU A 807 -65.49 -16.60 -43.74
CA GLU A 807 -66.92 -16.49 -43.42
C GLU A 807 -67.68 -17.61 -44.12
N VAL A 808 -68.37 -18.45 -43.34
CA VAL A 808 -69.18 -19.58 -43.81
C VAL A 808 -70.65 -19.16 -43.83
N THR A 809 -71.31 -19.33 -44.97
CA THR A 809 -72.74 -19.02 -45.13
C THR A 809 -73.55 -20.30 -45.10
N VAL A 810 -74.44 -20.44 -44.11
CA VAL A 810 -75.37 -21.57 -44.02
C VAL A 810 -76.67 -21.17 -44.69
N ALA A 811 -77.08 -21.92 -45.71
CA ALA A 811 -78.32 -21.68 -46.44
C ALA A 811 -78.96 -23.01 -46.87
N GLY A 812 -79.97 -23.44 -46.12
CA GLY A 812 -80.64 -24.72 -46.29
C GLY A 812 -80.09 -25.82 -45.38
N SER A 813 -80.65 -27.01 -45.51
CA SER A 813 -80.29 -28.20 -44.75
C SER A 813 -80.18 -29.42 -45.65
N MET A 814 -79.55 -30.47 -45.15
CA MET A 814 -79.51 -31.77 -45.82
C MET A 814 -80.91 -32.36 -46.08
N PHE A 815 -81.95 -31.90 -45.37
CA PHE A 815 -83.32 -32.32 -45.63
C PHE A 815 -83.89 -31.71 -46.92
N ASP A 816 -83.36 -30.56 -47.36
CA ASP A 816 -83.76 -29.94 -48.63
C ASP A 816 -83.26 -30.77 -49.84
N ASP A 817 -82.16 -31.51 -49.65
CA ASP A 817 -81.58 -32.42 -50.64
C ASP A 817 -82.19 -33.84 -50.59
N LEU A 818 -82.96 -34.15 -49.54
CA LEU A 818 -83.68 -35.44 -49.38
C LEU A 818 -85.13 -35.36 -49.87
N ASN A 819 -85.68 -34.14 -50.00
CA ASN A 819 -87.06 -33.88 -50.41
C ASN A 819 -87.16 -33.36 -51.87
N ASN A 820 -86.04 -33.30 -52.59
CA ASN A 820 -85.90 -33.12 -54.03
C ASN A 820 -85.27 -34.38 -54.63
#